data_AF-A0A970D5Q9-F1
#
_entry.id   AF-A0A970D5Q9-F1
#
_cell.length_a   1.000
_cell.length_b   1.000
_cell.length_c   1.000
_cell.angle_alpha   90.00
_cell.angle_beta   90.00
_cell.angle_gamma   90.00
#
_symmetry.space_group_name_H-M   'P 1'
#
loop_
_entity.id
_entity.type
_entity.pdbx_description
1 polymer ?
#
loop_
_entity_poly.entity_id
_entity_poly.type
_entity_poly.pdbx_seq_one_letter_code
_entity_poly.pdbx_strand_id
1 'polypeptide(L)'
;MRQRHMLLVLASFLLMLSLTSSLWASNKNWPVKVTFINVDQGESTLIRTPQKTILIDAGDDTKDAAVTYIIPYLKKEGIKQIDQAIITHPHRDHFGGFLELIKQYDVKEVIYSEDNKMDPETGKKASADALFYNQLKDLIKSKNIPYRQAKLGEFLDWGKGVKAEVLSCDQPAIYEGVKTVNPNELSIVIKMTFGKISYLFTGDAEKKAESLMIEKYGSKLASTVLQAGHHGSNTSSSHAFMDMVRPAYGIISCGRRNQFKHPSQSTLDIYKYYNMKIFRTDEDNTIESYTDGKNIVFVTESSPIEITQPPQVISISPTSATVAWKTNREATSAVYYNLNGKQVAKTFDNATKNHIVTLTGLSPEKTYKFTVVSTDPREKTDKAQATGSLTTPKGSAASAVIAGIQPNSMPIYMKQAFKISVPVTNKGNAAATGLTLTLYHSAIDSTNQLGTAKLQSIAAGKSLNAVFEASFDWLGSFDLIAVLKKGNQIVDTTSLSIAVKPKIILVDASHGNIDYFTGNFAGFKMDLFQTLGFQLSSISKPITYEFIKDAFVVMIPSPRKEFASTEITALSKYVKEGGSVMMFSMSDYKNLSNPQILNKVLQGIGSTMRFNDDQVCDPKNNIGPHYRFFVTHFPSPAVTGSKVKKLLMLSSSSLLNSQMKPMKNTKKVKLVACAGAGAYNLDSDGNADAVFYPKSETSLIPVIAVEDTGAGRIACYGEALYHDKWYADSSSNKSLDTNHINRAITLWLSYARRREISDIMERLAALDNERDLTVKADRYKEASAEIFEKINTASVRNDIIEAIRYEAAFHASESVTSLLEDLESIVRFDELHRY
;
A
#
# COMPACT_ATOMS: atom_id res chain seq x y z
N MET A 1 -50.06 18.54 -23.45
CA MET A 1 -49.07 18.40 -24.56
C MET A 1 -47.70 18.99 -24.27
N ARG A 2 -47.56 20.17 -23.64
CA ARG A 2 -46.26 20.82 -23.35
C ARG A 2 -45.30 20.01 -22.45
N GLN A 3 -45.79 19.31 -21.42
CA GLN A 3 -44.94 18.45 -20.57
C GLN A 3 -44.38 17.21 -21.28
N ARG A 4 -45.16 16.57 -22.17
CA ARG A 4 -44.69 15.46 -23.01
C ARG A 4 -43.62 15.90 -24.02
N HIS A 5 -43.76 17.10 -24.57
CA HIS A 5 -42.73 17.68 -25.45
C HIS A 5 -41.46 18.04 -24.68
N MET A 6 -41.57 18.53 -23.44
CA MET A 6 -40.41 18.84 -22.60
C MET A 6 -39.65 17.59 -22.15
N LEU A 7 -40.36 16.49 -21.85
CA LEU A 7 -39.77 15.18 -21.54
C LEU A 7 -39.09 14.54 -22.75
N LEU A 8 -39.67 14.67 -23.95
CA LEU A 8 -39.05 14.21 -25.20
C LEU A 8 -37.80 15.03 -25.56
N VAL A 9 -37.81 16.35 -25.33
CA VAL A 9 -36.64 17.22 -25.53
C VAL A 9 -35.54 16.93 -24.50
N LEU A 10 -35.87 16.68 -23.23
CA LEU A 10 -34.88 16.26 -22.22
C LEU A 10 -34.29 14.89 -22.53
N ALA A 11 -35.10 13.92 -22.96
CA ALA A 11 -34.65 12.58 -23.33
C ALA A 11 -33.75 12.62 -24.58
N SER A 12 -34.06 13.48 -25.57
CA SER A 12 -33.21 13.67 -26.76
C SER A 12 -31.96 14.51 -26.47
N PHE A 13 -31.98 15.41 -25.48
CA PHE A 13 -30.79 16.10 -24.99
C PHE A 13 -29.87 15.17 -24.18
N LEU A 14 -30.44 14.27 -23.37
CA LEU A 14 -29.71 13.21 -22.67
C LEU A 14 -29.13 12.16 -23.64
N LEU A 15 -29.88 11.80 -24.69
CA LEU A 15 -29.39 10.94 -25.78
C LEU A 15 -28.28 11.64 -26.59
N MET A 16 -28.40 12.96 -26.83
CA MET A 16 -27.32 13.75 -27.41
C MET A 16 -26.10 13.84 -26.49
N LEU A 17 -26.27 13.95 -25.16
CA LEU A 17 -25.14 13.98 -24.23
C LEU A 17 -24.39 12.63 -24.15
N SER A 18 -25.09 11.49 -24.19
CA SER A 18 -24.47 10.16 -24.27
C SER A 18 -23.83 9.87 -25.64
N LEU A 19 -24.37 10.43 -26.71
CA LEU A 19 -23.73 10.48 -28.03
C LEU A 19 -22.51 11.42 -28.04
N THR A 20 -22.48 12.49 -27.24
CA THR A 20 -21.36 13.45 -27.25
C THR A 20 -20.14 13.00 -26.47
N SER A 21 -20.25 12.12 -25.46
CA SER A 21 -19.09 11.52 -24.79
C SER A 21 -18.41 10.47 -25.67
N SER A 22 -19.21 9.67 -26.38
CA SER A 22 -18.73 8.77 -27.44
C SER A 22 -18.17 9.54 -28.65
N LEU A 23 -18.75 10.70 -29.01
CA LEU A 23 -18.20 11.60 -30.04
C LEU A 23 -16.96 12.39 -29.61
N TRP A 24 -16.79 12.70 -28.32
CA TRP A 24 -15.56 13.34 -27.80
C TRP A 24 -14.38 12.36 -27.78
N ALA A 25 -14.64 11.09 -27.48
CA ALA A 25 -13.67 10.02 -27.67
C ALA A 25 -13.39 9.76 -29.16
N SER A 26 -14.39 9.89 -30.06
CA SER A 26 -14.22 9.66 -31.50
C SER A 26 -13.67 10.85 -32.30
N ASN A 27 -13.69 12.08 -31.77
CA ASN A 27 -13.13 13.27 -32.44
C ASN A 27 -11.63 13.46 -32.20
N LYS A 28 -11.03 12.69 -31.27
CA LYS A 28 -9.58 12.52 -31.21
C LYS A 28 -9.22 11.26 -31.99
N ASN A 29 -8.37 11.41 -32.99
CA ASN A 29 -7.76 10.26 -33.65
C ASN A 29 -6.76 9.62 -32.68
N TRP A 30 -7.19 8.65 -31.88
CA TRP A 30 -6.34 7.93 -30.92
C TRP A 30 -5.43 6.97 -31.69
N PRO A 31 -4.11 7.22 -31.75
CA PRO A 31 -3.21 6.43 -32.59
C PRO A 31 -3.09 4.97 -32.15
N VAL A 32 -3.27 4.68 -30.86
CA VAL A 32 -3.20 3.32 -30.32
C VAL A 32 -4.48 3.00 -29.53
N LYS A 33 -5.12 1.88 -29.89
CA LYS A 33 -6.23 1.25 -29.18
C LYS A 33 -5.81 -0.14 -28.72
N VAL A 34 -6.01 -0.46 -27.45
CA VAL A 34 -5.79 -1.81 -26.88
C VAL A 34 -7.11 -2.29 -26.29
N THR A 35 -7.60 -3.43 -26.77
CA THR A 35 -8.87 -4.04 -26.35
C THR A 35 -8.59 -5.40 -25.71
N PHE A 36 -8.96 -5.53 -24.44
CA PHE A 36 -9.02 -6.79 -23.71
C PHE A 36 -10.44 -7.35 -23.88
N ILE A 37 -10.58 -8.31 -24.79
CA ILE A 37 -11.88 -8.85 -25.19
C ILE A 37 -12.38 -9.79 -24.09
N ASN A 38 -13.62 -9.59 -23.63
CA ASN A 38 -14.25 -10.54 -22.72
C ASN A 38 -14.58 -11.84 -23.48
N VAL A 39 -13.73 -12.85 -23.33
CA VAL A 39 -13.87 -14.18 -23.94
C VAL A 39 -14.44 -15.21 -22.95
N ASP A 40 -15.19 -14.76 -21.94
CA ASP A 40 -15.53 -15.53 -20.75
C ASP A 40 -14.27 -15.96 -19.97
N GLN A 41 -13.84 -17.21 -20.10
CA GLN A 41 -12.61 -17.69 -19.49
C GLN A 41 -11.45 -17.66 -20.50
N GLY A 42 -10.31 -17.13 -20.06
CA GLY A 42 -9.10 -17.02 -20.86
C GLY A 42 -8.75 -15.59 -21.22
N GLU A 43 -7.83 -15.44 -22.17
CA GLU A 43 -7.28 -14.15 -22.57
C GLU A 43 -7.32 -13.92 -24.08
N SER A 44 -7.64 -12.68 -24.47
CA SER A 44 -7.58 -12.22 -25.86
C SER A 44 -7.42 -10.70 -25.89
N THR A 45 -6.25 -10.23 -26.29
CA THR A 45 -5.92 -8.79 -26.36
C THR A 45 -5.66 -8.36 -27.80
N LEU A 46 -6.53 -7.52 -28.34
CA LEU A 46 -6.39 -6.91 -29.66
C LEU A 46 -5.73 -5.53 -29.54
N ILE A 47 -4.64 -5.32 -30.28
CA ILE A 47 -3.91 -4.05 -30.32
C ILE A 47 -3.98 -3.49 -31.74
N ARG A 48 -4.47 -2.26 -31.85
CA ARG A 48 -4.48 -1.49 -33.09
C ARG A 48 -3.53 -0.31 -32.94
N THR A 49 -2.49 -0.31 -33.75
CA THR A 49 -1.56 0.83 -33.89
C THR A 49 -1.93 1.61 -35.16
N PRO A 50 -1.23 2.71 -35.50
CA PRO A 50 -1.50 3.43 -36.73
C PRO A 50 -1.31 2.59 -38.01
N GLN A 51 -0.59 1.46 -37.93
CA GLN A 51 -0.17 0.68 -39.09
C GLN A 51 -0.43 -0.83 -38.98
N LYS A 52 -0.66 -1.36 -37.78
CA LYS A 52 -0.72 -2.80 -37.54
C LYS A 52 -1.91 -3.19 -36.67
N THR A 53 -2.44 -4.38 -36.93
CA THR A 53 -3.39 -5.08 -36.07
C THR A 53 -2.71 -6.32 -35.49
N ILE A 54 -2.61 -6.38 -34.17
CA ILE A 54 -1.99 -7.48 -33.44
C ILE A 54 -3.04 -8.13 -32.54
N LEU A 55 -3.07 -9.45 -32.50
CA LEU A 55 -3.89 -10.20 -31.56
C LEU A 55 -2.97 -11.05 -30.68
N ILE A 56 -2.97 -10.79 -29.37
CA ILE A 56 -2.29 -11.60 -28.37
C ILE A 56 -3.33 -12.51 -27.73
N ASP A 57 -3.16 -13.82 -27.89
CA ASP A 57 -4.07 -14.87 -27.45
C ASP A 57 -5.50 -14.74 -28.01
N ALA A 58 -6.30 -15.80 -27.85
CA ALA A 58 -7.60 -15.98 -28.49
C ALA A 58 -8.62 -16.75 -27.63
N GLY A 59 -8.41 -16.87 -26.32
CA GLY A 59 -9.35 -17.50 -25.39
C GLY A 59 -9.55 -19.00 -25.57
N ASP A 60 -10.42 -19.58 -24.73
CA ASP A 60 -10.71 -21.02 -24.68
C ASP A 60 -11.68 -21.48 -25.79
N ASP A 61 -11.29 -22.48 -26.57
CA ASP A 61 -12.17 -23.08 -27.60
C ASP A 61 -13.35 -23.86 -27.01
N THR A 62 -13.28 -24.35 -25.76
CA THR A 62 -14.44 -24.96 -25.08
C THR A 62 -15.57 -23.96 -24.80
N LYS A 63 -15.29 -22.66 -24.92
CA LYS A 63 -16.23 -21.55 -24.77
C LYS A 63 -16.59 -20.90 -26.10
N ASP A 64 -16.14 -21.49 -27.21
CA ASP A 64 -16.25 -20.91 -28.54
C ASP A 64 -15.71 -19.47 -28.57
N ALA A 65 -14.61 -19.20 -27.84
CA ALA A 65 -14.11 -17.84 -27.60
C ALA A 65 -14.01 -17.00 -28.89
N ALA A 66 -13.46 -17.60 -29.95
CA ALA A 66 -13.32 -16.94 -31.24
C ALA A 66 -14.66 -16.67 -31.93
N VAL A 67 -15.57 -17.65 -31.99
CA VAL A 67 -16.84 -17.53 -32.74
C VAL A 67 -17.82 -16.63 -32.00
N THR A 68 -17.85 -16.70 -30.67
CA THR A 68 -18.80 -15.99 -29.81
C THR A 68 -18.38 -14.55 -29.55
N TYR A 69 -17.08 -14.27 -29.36
CA TYR A 69 -16.62 -12.96 -28.89
C TYR A 69 -15.66 -12.27 -29.86
N ILE A 70 -14.59 -12.95 -30.29
CA ILE A 70 -13.50 -12.30 -31.06
C ILE A 70 -13.96 -11.94 -32.48
N ILE A 71 -14.48 -12.90 -33.24
CA ILE A 71 -14.91 -12.70 -34.64
C ILE A 71 -16.01 -11.63 -34.74
N PRO A 72 -17.05 -11.63 -33.89
CA PRO A 72 -18.03 -10.55 -33.86
C PRO A 72 -17.42 -9.18 -33.60
N TYR A 73 -16.46 -9.09 -32.66
CA TYR A 73 -15.76 -7.84 -32.36
C TYR A 73 -14.92 -7.36 -33.56
N LEU A 74 -14.13 -8.24 -34.19
CA LEU A 74 -13.33 -7.90 -35.38
C LEU A 74 -14.22 -7.41 -36.53
N LYS A 75 -15.37 -8.05 -36.77
CA LYS A 75 -16.35 -7.63 -37.78
C LYS A 75 -16.93 -6.25 -37.47
N LYS A 76 -17.30 -5.99 -36.22
CA LYS A 76 -17.81 -4.69 -35.74
C LYS A 76 -16.78 -3.57 -35.97
N GLU A 77 -15.50 -3.84 -35.74
CA GLU A 77 -14.40 -2.90 -35.93
C GLU A 77 -13.93 -2.77 -37.39
N GLY A 78 -14.54 -3.52 -38.33
CA GLY A 78 -14.17 -3.53 -39.75
C GLY A 78 -12.79 -4.13 -40.04
N ILE A 79 -12.25 -4.92 -39.11
CA ILE A 79 -10.94 -5.57 -39.24
C ILE A 79 -11.09 -6.79 -40.14
N LYS A 80 -10.18 -6.94 -41.10
CA LYS A 80 -10.17 -8.04 -42.07
C LYS A 80 -8.90 -8.89 -42.04
N GLN A 81 -7.86 -8.39 -41.38
CA GLN A 81 -6.52 -8.95 -41.37
C GLN A 81 -5.87 -8.72 -40.02
N ILE A 82 -5.12 -9.71 -39.56
CA ILE A 82 -4.26 -9.67 -38.37
C ILE A 82 -2.82 -9.70 -38.88
N ASP A 83 -2.06 -8.65 -38.62
CA ASP A 83 -0.66 -8.57 -39.04
C ASP A 83 0.22 -9.50 -38.20
N GLN A 84 -0.06 -9.63 -36.91
CA GLN A 84 0.63 -10.57 -36.02
C GLN A 84 -0.35 -11.21 -35.04
N ALA A 85 -0.39 -12.54 -35.04
CA ALA A 85 -1.01 -13.32 -33.97
C ALA A 85 0.08 -13.80 -33.03
N ILE A 86 -0.04 -13.50 -31.74
CA ILE A 86 0.95 -13.87 -30.71
C ILE A 86 0.28 -14.87 -29.78
N ILE A 87 0.89 -16.03 -29.61
CA ILE A 87 0.45 -17.05 -28.66
C ILE A 87 1.42 -17.02 -27.48
N THR A 88 0.98 -16.54 -26.32
CA THR A 88 1.87 -16.33 -25.17
C THR A 88 2.42 -17.64 -24.66
N HIS A 89 1.59 -18.68 -24.53
CA HIS A 89 1.95 -20.01 -24.04
C HIS A 89 0.88 -21.05 -24.44
N PRO A 90 1.17 -22.37 -24.32
CA PRO A 90 0.36 -23.43 -24.93
C PRO A 90 -0.79 -23.94 -24.04
N HIS A 91 -1.45 -23.07 -23.27
CA HIS A 91 -2.70 -23.43 -22.58
C HIS A 91 -3.93 -23.04 -23.40
N ARG A 92 -4.96 -23.89 -23.37
CA ARG A 92 -6.13 -23.75 -24.26
C ARG A 92 -6.91 -22.45 -24.07
N ASP A 93 -6.93 -21.89 -22.88
CA ASP A 93 -7.55 -20.60 -22.59
C ASP A 93 -6.77 -19.39 -23.14
N HIS A 94 -5.64 -19.63 -23.81
CA HIS A 94 -4.86 -18.65 -24.55
C HIS A 94 -4.89 -18.94 -26.06
N PHE A 95 -4.50 -20.14 -26.50
CA PHE A 95 -4.41 -20.40 -27.95
C PHE A 95 -5.70 -20.92 -28.58
N GLY A 96 -6.65 -21.44 -27.78
CA GLY A 96 -7.75 -22.30 -28.25
C GLY A 96 -8.55 -21.67 -29.38
N GLY A 97 -8.98 -20.42 -29.22
CA GLY A 97 -9.76 -19.72 -30.25
C GLY A 97 -9.06 -19.54 -31.60
N PHE A 98 -7.72 -19.63 -31.66
CA PHE A 98 -7.02 -19.58 -32.95
C PHE A 98 -7.42 -20.74 -33.88
N LEU A 99 -7.85 -21.89 -33.33
CA LEU A 99 -8.33 -23.04 -34.12
C LEU A 99 -9.47 -22.66 -35.07
N GLU A 100 -10.37 -21.76 -34.65
CA GLU A 100 -11.47 -21.26 -35.48
C GLU A 100 -11.14 -19.94 -36.17
N LEU A 101 -10.37 -19.07 -35.52
CA LEU A 101 -10.05 -17.74 -36.05
C LEU A 101 -9.27 -17.81 -37.37
N ILE A 102 -8.20 -18.62 -37.43
CA ILE A 102 -7.33 -18.68 -38.62
C ILE A 102 -8.00 -19.35 -39.82
N LYS A 103 -9.11 -20.05 -39.60
CA LYS A 103 -9.95 -20.56 -40.69
C LYS A 103 -10.62 -19.43 -41.47
N GLN A 104 -10.96 -18.34 -40.78
CA GLN A 104 -11.81 -17.26 -41.31
C GLN A 104 -11.09 -15.92 -41.55
N TYR A 105 -9.96 -15.67 -40.89
CA TYR A 105 -9.20 -14.41 -40.99
C TYR A 105 -7.84 -14.60 -41.64
N ASP A 106 -7.41 -13.58 -42.38
CA ASP A 106 -6.05 -13.50 -42.92
C ASP A 106 -5.07 -13.11 -41.82
N VAL A 107 -4.12 -14.00 -41.52
CA VAL A 107 -3.08 -13.80 -40.50
C VAL A 107 -1.73 -13.81 -41.21
N LYS A 108 -0.99 -12.69 -41.13
CA LYS A 108 0.30 -12.55 -41.84
C LYS A 108 1.47 -13.25 -41.15
N GLU A 109 1.46 -13.33 -39.83
CA GLU A 109 2.52 -13.97 -39.04
C GLU A 109 1.97 -14.50 -37.72
N VAL A 110 2.42 -15.69 -37.31
CA VAL A 110 2.20 -16.23 -35.96
C VAL A 110 3.52 -16.26 -35.19
N ILE A 111 3.55 -15.64 -34.02
CA ILE A 111 4.68 -15.67 -33.08
C ILE A 111 4.26 -16.47 -31.84
N TYR A 112 5.06 -17.43 -31.43
CA TYR A 112 4.69 -18.36 -30.36
C TYR A 112 5.87 -18.68 -29.42
N SER A 113 5.59 -19.10 -28.19
CA SER A 113 6.57 -19.69 -27.28
C SER A 113 6.66 -21.21 -27.44
N GLU A 114 7.77 -21.81 -27.04
CA GLU A 114 8.02 -23.23 -27.22
C GLU A 114 7.23 -24.10 -26.22
N ASP A 115 6.45 -25.04 -26.73
CA ASP A 115 5.77 -26.06 -25.92
C ASP A 115 6.42 -27.45 -26.05
N ASN A 116 7.46 -27.57 -26.87
CA ASN A 116 7.71 -28.82 -27.59
C ASN A 116 8.74 -29.73 -26.91
N LYS A 117 8.47 -30.08 -25.66
CA LYS A 117 9.02 -31.31 -25.08
C LYS A 117 7.87 -32.14 -24.52
N MET A 118 7.33 -33.03 -25.37
CA MET A 118 6.96 -34.35 -24.87
C MET A 118 8.14 -34.82 -24.02
N ASP A 119 7.88 -35.23 -22.78
CA ASP A 119 8.87 -35.94 -21.99
C ASP A 119 9.18 -37.25 -22.73
N PRO A 120 10.35 -37.38 -23.39
CA PRO A 120 10.67 -38.56 -24.16
C PRO A 120 10.95 -39.76 -23.24
N GLU A 121 11.21 -39.51 -21.96
CA GLU A 121 11.63 -40.51 -20.97
C GLU A 121 10.45 -41.12 -20.20
N THR A 122 9.32 -40.41 -20.02
CA THR A 122 8.22 -40.91 -19.17
C THR A 122 7.03 -41.51 -19.90
N GLY A 123 6.92 -41.38 -21.23
CA GLY A 123 5.84 -42.01 -22.02
C GLY A 123 4.42 -41.59 -21.60
N LYS A 124 4.26 -40.48 -20.88
CA LYS A 124 2.94 -39.95 -20.50
C LYS A 124 2.22 -39.40 -21.73
N LYS A 125 0.92 -39.71 -21.86
CA LYS A 125 0.04 -39.14 -22.90
C LYS A 125 0.21 -37.61 -22.91
N ALA A 126 0.39 -37.04 -24.10
CA ALA A 126 0.32 -35.60 -24.32
C ALA A 126 -0.93 -35.03 -23.60
N SER A 127 -0.78 -33.90 -22.90
CA SER A 127 -1.95 -33.20 -22.37
C SER A 127 -2.93 -32.92 -23.52
N ALA A 128 -4.22 -32.80 -23.21
CA ALA A 128 -5.21 -32.44 -24.22
C ALA A 128 -4.79 -31.16 -24.96
N ASP A 129 -4.28 -30.18 -24.22
CA ASP A 129 -3.74 -28.92 -24.72
C ASP A 129 -2.64 -29.12 -25.76
N ALA A 130 -1.66 -30.00 -25.50
CA ALA A 130 -0.58 -30.28 -26.46
C ALA A 130 -1.09 -30.93 -27.76
N LEU A 131 -2.17 -31.72 -27.71
CA LEU A 131 -2.79 -32.28 -28.93
C LEU A 131 -3.43 -31.16 -29.77
N PHE A 132 -4.23 -30.29 -29.14
CA PHE A 132 -4.87 -29.17 -29.83
C PHE A 132 -3.87 -28.12 -30.31
N TYR A 133 -2.79 -27.90 -29.57
CA TYR A 133 -1.72 -26.98 -29.98
C TYR A 133 -1.00 -27.49 -31.24
N ASN A 134 -0.75 -28.80 -31.33
CA ASN A 134 -0.20 -29.41 -32.54
C ASN A 134 -1.18 -29.34 -33.73
N GLN A 135 -2.49 -29.53 -33.50
CA GLN A 135 -3.50 -29.30 -34.53
C GLN A 135 -3.48 -27.85 -35.04
N LEU A 136 -3.33 -26.87 -34.14
CA LEU A 136 -3.17 -25.47 -34.52
C LEU A 136 -1.91 -25.27 -35.38
N LYS A 137 -0.76 -25.83 -34.99
CA LYS A 137 0.48 -25.76 -35.79
C LYS A 137 0.29 -26.37 -37.18
N ASP A 138 -0.37 -27.51 -37.28
CA ASP A 138 -0.64 -28.17 -38.56
C ASP A 138 -1.58 -27.34 -39.44
N LEU A 139 -2.58 -26.70 -38.82
CA LEU A 139 -3.48 -25.77 -39.51
C LEU A 139 -2.73 -24.54 -40.03
N ILE A 140 -1.84 -23.93 -39.22
CA ILE A 140 -0.97 -22.82 -39.61
C ILE A 140 -0.12 -23.20 -40.83
N LYS A 141 0.54 -24.36 -40.79
CA LYS A 141 1.32 -24.89 -41.91
C LYS A 141 0.47 -25.13 -43.15
N SER A 142 -0.70 -25.75 -43.01
CA SER A 142 -1.61 -26.05 -44.13
C SER A 142 -2.10 -24.80 -44.86
N LYS A 143 -2.19 -23.67 -44.13
CA LYS A 143 -2.56 -22.36 -44.67
C LYS A 143 -1.37 -21.54 -45.17
N ASN A 144 -0.15 -22.08 -45.10
CA ASN A 144 1.09 -21.39 -45.45
C ASN A 144 1.26 -20.05 -44.71
N ILE A 145 0.80 -19.97 -43.45
CA ILE A 145 0.97 -18.78 -42.63
C ILE A 145 2.41 -18.78 -42.09
N PRO A 146 3.21 -17.71 -42.32
CA PRO A 146 4.51 -17.56 -41.68
C PRO A 146 4.41 -17.68 -40.16
N TYR A 147 5.26 -18.51 -39.54
CA TYR A 147 5.27 -18.67 -38.10
C TYR A 147 6.69 -18.85 -37.56
N ARG A 148 6.95 -18.34 -36.35
CA ARG A 148 8.27 -18.41 -35.71
C ARG A 148 8.18 -18.32 -34.19
N GLN A 149 9.21 -18.83 -33.51
CA GLN A 149 9.36 -18.61 -32.08
C GLN A 149 9.71 -17.15 -31.77
N ALA A 150 9.23 -16.67 -30.62
CA ALA A 150 9.66 -15.41 -30.05
C ALA A 150 11.12 -15.48 -29.59
N LYS A 151 11.83 -14.35 -29.65
CA LYS A 151 13.22 -14.21 -29.22
C LYS A 151 13.33 -13.20 -28.10
N LEU A 152 13.99 -13.61 -27.03
CA LEU A 152 14.19 -12.77 -25.86
C LEU A 152 14.91 -11.45 -26.23
N GLY A 153 14.32 -10.31 -25.90
CA GLY A 153 14.85 -8.97 -26.17
C GLY A 153 14.62 -8.47 -27.60
N GLU A 154 13.90 -9.22 -28.46
CA GLU A 154 13.58 -8.73 -29.79
C GLU A 154 12.54 -7.61 -29.77
N PHE A 155 12.58 -6.78 -30.82
CA PHE A 155 11.56 -5.78 -31.09
C PHE A 155 10.61 -6.26 -32.18
N LEU A 156 9.32 -6.34 -31.86
CA LEU A 156 8.27 -6.66 -32.82
C LEU A 156 7.90 -5.42 -33.64
N ASP A 157 7.70 -5.57 -34.94
CA ASP A 157 7.28 -4.49 -35.84
C ASP A 157 5.77 -4.19 -35.69
N TRP A 158 5.43 -3.41 -34.66
CA TRP A 158 4.08 -2.91 -34.44
C TRP A 158 3.83 -1.54 -35.10
N GLY A 159 4.72 -1.14 -36.01
CA GLY A 159 4.62 0.11 -36.76
C GLY A 159 5.29 1.31 -36.09
N LYS A 160 5.36 2.42 -36.85
CA LYS A 160 6.12 3.61 -36.48
C LYS A 160 5.64 4.23 -35.15
N GLY A 161 6.59 4.44 -34.24
CA GLY A 161 6.36 5.11 -32.96
C GLY A 161 5.96 4.18 -31.82
N VAL A 162 5.68 2.91 -32.10
CA VAL A 162 5.38 1.87 -31.10
C VAL A 162 6.62 1.01 -30.89
N LYS A 163 7.12 0.97 -29.65
CA LYS A 163 8.22 0.10 -29.24
C LYS A 163 7.63 -1.11 -28.52
N ALA A 164 7.67 -2.30 -29.13
CA ALA A 164 7.19 -3.55 -28.55
C ALA A 164 8.36 -4.51 -28.32
N GLU A 165 8.78 -4.67 -27.07
CA GLU A 165 9.94 -5.48 -26.67
C GLU A 165 9.48 -6.79 -26.02
N VAL A 166 10.01 -7.93 -26.49
CA VAL A 166 9.79 -9.23 -25.82
C VAL A 166 10.71 -9.29 -24.60
N LEU A 167 10.12 -9.18 -23.41
CA LEU A 167 10.85 -9.17 -22.14
C LEU A 167 11.11 -10.57 -21.60
N SER A 168 10.18 -11.52 -21.81
CA SER A 168 10.34 -12.92 -21.42
C SER A 168 9.76 -13.82 -22.51
N CYS A 169 10.44 -14.92 -22.80
CA CYS A 169 9.98 -16.08 -23.58
C CYS A 169 11.07 -17.17 -23.48
N ASP A 170 10.70 -18.44 -23.36
CA ASP A 170 11.58 -19.61 -23.56
C ASP A 170 13.00 -19.52 -22.94
N GLN A 171 13.12 -18.91 -21.75
CA GLN A 171 14.43 -18.62 -21.17
C GLN A 171 15.10 -19.90 -20.65
N PRO A 172 16.39 -20.17 -20.95
CA PRO A 172 17.08 -21.38 -20.48
C PRO A 172 16.98 -21.62 -18.96
N ALA A 173 17.05 -20.54 -18.17
CA ALA A 173 16.95 -20.58 -16.71
C ALA A 173 15.60 -21.07 -16.16
N ILE A 174 14.56 -21.20 -17.00
CA ILE A 174 13.27 -21.82 -16.65
C ILE A 174 13.38 -23.36 -16.68
N TYR A 175 14.25 -23.91 -17.53
CA TYR A 175 14.46 -25.35 -17.69
C TYR A 175 15.48 -25.91 -16.68
N GLU A 176 16.26 -25.07 -16.03
CA GLU A 176 17.33 -25.49 -15.12
C GLU A 176 16.76 -26.15 -13.85
N GLY A 177 17.20 -27.38 -13.58
CA GLY A 177 16.91 -28.08 -12.32
C GLY A 177 15.47 -28.56 -12.15
N VAL A 178 14.63 -28.51 -13.21
CA VAL A 178 13.23 -28.95 -13.16
C VAL A 178 12.99 -30.17 -14.04
N LYS A 179 12.16 -31.11 -13.56
CA LYS A 179 11.75 -32.31 -14.32
C LYS A 179 10.62 -32.01 -15.31
N THR A 180 9.77 -31.06 -14.98
CA THR A 180 8.62 -30.65 -15.79
C THR A 180 8.54 -29.14 -15.76
N VAL A 181 8.45 -28.52 -16.93
CA VAL A 181 8.33 -27.08 -17.08
C VAL A 181 6.87 -26.68 -16.96
N ASN A 182 6.58 -25.66 -16.16
CA ASN A 182 5.27 -25.03 -16.15
C ASN A 182 5.14 -24.13 -17.40
N PRO A 183 4.21 -24.40 -18.33
CA PRO A 183 4.07 -23.60 -19.54
C PRO A 183 3.77 -22.11 -19.28
N ASN A 184 3.15 -21.78 -18.15
CA ASN A 184 2.90 -20.41 -17.73
C ASN A 184 4.19 -19.58 -17.66
N GLU A 185 5.30 -20.17 -17.21
CA GLU A 185 6.59 -19.50 -17.09
C GLU A 185 7.22 -19.20 -18.46
N LEU A 186 6.77 -19.87 -19.52
CA LEU A 186 7.22 -19.68 -20.91
C LEU A 186 6.47 -18.53 -21.61
N SER A 187 5.49 -17.92 -20.93
CA SER A 187 4.69 -16.82 -21.48
C SER A 187 5.55 -15.76 -22.16
N ILE A 188 5.18 -15.43 -23.40
CA ILE A 188 5.73 -14.26 -24.10
C ILE A 188 5.25 -13.01 -23.36
N VAL A 189 6.13 -12.39 -22.57
CA VAL A 189 5.86 -11.12 -21.91
C VAL A 189 6.32 -9.99 -22.82
N ILE A 190 5.42 -9.07 -23.15
CA ILE A 190 5.70 -7.96 -24.07
C ILE A 190 5.49 -6.63 -23.37
N LYS A 191 6.50 -5.75 -23.45
CA LYS A 191 6.34 -4.34 -23.09
C LYS A 191 6.12 -3.49 -24.34
N MET A 192 4.93 -2.92 -24.46
CA MET A 192 4.61 -1.93 -25.49
C MET A 192 4.77 -0.52 -24.91
N THR A 193 5.50 0.36 -25.60
CA THR A 193 5.63 1.78 -25.25
C THR A 193 5.25 2.67 -26.43
N PHE A 194 4.36 3.63 -26.19
CA PHE A 194 3.97 4.68 -27.13
C PHE A 194 4.01 6.03 -26.40
N GLY A 195 4.96 6.89 -26.76
CA GLY A 195 5.23 8.13 -26.01
C GLY A 195 5.59 7.86 -24.55
N LYS A 196 4.79 8.36 -23.61
CA LYS A 196 4.92 8.19 -22.16
C LYS A 196 4.05 7.06 -21.58
N ILE A 197 3.20 6.45 -22.40
CA ILE A 197 2.28 5.39 -21.97
C ILE A 197 2.88 4.03 -22.35
N SER A 198 2.84 3.09 -21.41
CA SER A 198 3.28 1.72 -21.69
C SER A 198 2.39 0.66 -21.06
N TYR A 199 2.33 -0.49 -21.73
CA TYR A 199 1.59 -1.68 -21.35
C TYR A 199 2.58 -2.81 -21.13
N LEU A 200 2.33 -3.63 -20.12
CA LEU A 200 3.03 -4.89 -19.89
C LEU A 200 2.02 -6.03 -20.01
N PHE A 201 2.08 -6.75 -21.13
CA PHE A 201 1.27 -7.94 -21.42
C PHE A 201 2.04 -9.15 -20.93
N THR A 202 1.53 -9.86 -19.94
CA THR A 202 2.27 -10.88 -19.18
C THR A 202 1.91 -12.30 -19.56
N GLY A 203 0.79 -12.50 -20.26
CA GLY A 203 0.17 -13.82 -20.38
C GLY A 203 -0.03 -14.41 -19.00
N ASP A 204 0.45 -15.64 -18.82
CA ASP A 204 0.39 -16.33 -17.53
C ASP A 204 1.73 -16.36 -16.80
N ALA A 205 2.66 -15.44 -17.11
CA ALA A 205 3.95 -15.37 -16.42
C ALA A 205 3.77 -15.37 -14.89
N GLU A 206 4.42 -16.32 -14.24
CA GLU A 206 4.39 -16.49 -12.78
C GLU A 206 5.70 -16.00 -12.15
N LYS A 207 5.84 -16.19 -10.83
CA LYS A 207 6.96 -15.69 -10.02
C LYS A 207 8.36 -16.01 -10.58
N LYS A 208 8.57 -17.13 -11.27
CA LYS A 208 9.92 -17.44 -11.82
C LYS A 208 10.23 -16.51 -13.00
N ALA A 209 9.31 -16.35 -13.95
CA ALA A 209 9.45 -15.43 -15.07
C ALA A 209 9.55 -13.97 -14.58
N GLU A 210 8.74 -13.57 -13.60
CA GLU A 210 8.85 -12.26 -12.94
C GLU A 210 10.25 -12.02 -12.36
N SER A 211 10.81 -12.99 -11.63
CA SER A 211 12.14 -12.87 -11.02
C SER A 211 13.23 -12.67 -12.08
N LEU A 212 13.19 -13.45 -13.17
CA LEU A 212 14.14 -13.34 -14.28
C LEU A 212 14.02 -11.98 -14.98
N MET A 213 12.79 -11.47 -15.15
CA MET A 213 12.57 -10.13 -15.70
C MET A 213 13.10 -9.02 -14.78
N ILE A 214 12.93 -9.14 -13.46
CA ILE A 214 13.45 -8.16 -12.51
C ILE A 214 14.98 -8.14 -12.58
N GLU A 215 15.62 -9.30 -12.56
CA GLU A 215 17.09 -9.41 -12.65
C GLU A 215 17.62 -8.77 -13.93
N LYS A 216 16.97 -9.02 -15.07
CA LYS A 216 17.42 -8.54 -16.38
C LYS A 216 17.11 -7.06 -16.64
N TYR A 217 15.93 -6.58 -16.26
CA TYR A 217 15.43 -5.26 -16.68
C TYR A 217 15.30 -4.25 -15.53
N GLY A 218 15.13 -4.70 -14.28
CA GLY A 218 14.94 -3.86 -13.11
C GLY A 218 13.90 -2.76 -13.34
N SER A 219 14.27 -1.50 -13.07
CA SER A 219 13.37 -0.35 -13.24
C SER A 219 12.86 -0.11 -14.66
N LYS A 220 13.44 -0.76 -15.70
CA LYS A 220 12.92 -0.69 -17.06
C LYS A 220 11.57 -1.41 -17.21
N LEU A 221 11.14 -2.22 -16.21
CA LEU A 221 9.81 -2.83 -16.16
C LEU A 221 8.68 -1.83 -15.91
N ALA A 222 8.99 -0.63 -15.40
CA ALA A 222 8.01 0.39 -15.05
C ALA A 222 6.99 0.61 -16.18
N SER A 223 5.71 0.37 -15.92
CA SER A 223 4.66 0.40 -16.94
C SER A 223 3.40 1.09 -16.47
N THR A 224 2.66 1.75 -17.36
CA THR A 224 1.41 2.45 -17.02
C THR A 224 0.28 1.47 -16.72
N VAL A 225 0.15 0.44 -17.56
CA VAL A 225 -0.87 -0.59 -17.50
C VAL A 225 -0.20 -1.95 -17.35
N LEU A 226 -0.66 -2.75 -16.39
CA LEU A 226 -0.29 -4.15 -16.22
C LEU A 226 -1.48 -5.02 -16.62
N GLN A 227 -1.30 -5.93 -17.56
CA GLN A 227 -2.16 -7.09 -17.67
C GLN A 227 -1.80 -8.04 -16.52
N ALA A 228 -2.78 -8.45 -15.72
CA ALA A 228 -2.56 -9.34 -14.59
C ALA A 228 -2.05 -10.70 -15.11
N GLY A 229 -0.92 -11.15 -14.59
CA GLY A 229 -0.42 -12.49 -14.94
C GLY A 229 -1.39 -13.56 -14.47
N HIS A 230 -1.63 -14.57 -15.30
CA HIS A 230 -2.38 -15.78 -14.93
C HIS A 230 -3.76 -15.45 -14.37
N HIS A 231 -4.49 -14.60 -15.09
CA HIS A 231 -5.87 -14.19 -14.77
C HIS A 231 -6.04 -13.56 -13.37
N GLY A 232 -4.95 -13.09 -12.75
CA GLY A 232 -4.94 -12.61 -11.36
C GLY A 232 -4.83 -13.71 -10.30
N SER A 233 -4.24 -14.85 -10.64
CA SER A 233 -3.85 -15.92 -9.70
C SER A 233 -2.88 -15.42 -8.62
N ASN A 234 -2.76 -16.17 -7.51
CA ASN A 234 -1.79 -15.89 -6.44
C ASN A 234 -0.35 -16.36 -6.77
N THR A 235 -0.16 -16.97 -7.95
CA THR A 235 1.13 -17.41 -8.47
C THR A 235 1.90 -16.30 -9.21
N SER A 236 1.23 -15.20 -9.55
CA SER A 236 1.81 -14.01 -10.20
C SER A 236 1.71 -12.77 -9.29
N SER A 237 2.12 -11.63 -9.83
CA SER A 237 2.11 -10.30 -9.21
C SER A 237 2.88 -10.24 -7.89
N SER A 238 4.06 -10.86 -7.84
CA SER A 238 4.91 -10.77 -6.66
C SER A 238 5.18 -9.31 -6.29
N HIS A 239 5.27 -9.01 -5.00
CA HIS A 239 5.55 -7.64 -4.58
C HIS A 239 6.83 -7.06 -5.23
N ALA A 240 7.88 -7.86 -5.37
CA ALA A 240 9.12 -7.42 -6.03
C ALA A 240 8.90 -7.00 -7.48
N PHE A 241 8.07 -7.75 -8.21
CA PHE A 241 7.67 -7.41 -9.57
C PHE A 241 6.87 -6.11 -9.58
N MET A 242 5.87 -6.00 -8.70
CA MET A 242 5.03 -4.81 -8.57
C MET A 242 5.83 -3.55 -8.19
N ASP A 243 6.87 -3.69 -7.35
CA ASP A 243 7.78 -2.60 -6.98
C ASP A 243 8.62 -2.09 -8.17
N MET A 244 8.88 -2.94 -9.18
CA MET A 244 9.56 -2.55 -10.42
C MET A 244 8.59 -2.01 -11.48
N VAL A 245 7.42 -2.65 -11.64
CA VAL A 245 6.42 -2.29 -12.66
C VAL A 245 5.68 -1.01 -12.27
N ARG A 246 5.35 -0.81 -10.99
CA ARG A 246 4.61 0.36 -10.45
C ARG A 246 3.43 0.81 -11.33
N PRO A 247 2.51 -0.11 -11.68
CA PRO A 247 1.41 0.22 -12.58
C PRO A 247 0.39 1.13 -11.92
N ALA A 248 -0.20 2.04 -12.71
CA ALA A 248 -1.34 2.84 -12.28
C ALA A 248 -2.66 2.10 -12.51
N TYR A 249 -2.67 1.21 -13.50
CA TYR A 249 -3.84 0.44 -13.93
C TYR A 249 -3.50 -1.06 -14.02
N GLY A 250 -4.43 -1.90 -13.58
CA GLY A 250 -4.38 -3.35 -13.75
C GLY A 250 -5.58 -3.86 -14.54
N ILE A 251 -5.35 -4.74 -15.51
CA ILE A 251 -6.40 -5.40 -16.29
C ILE A 251 -6.40 -6.88 -15.97
N ILE A 252 -7.53 -7.42 -15.53
CA ILE A 252 -7.68 -8.83 -15.20
C ILE A 252 -8.63 -9.47 -16.20
N SER A 253 -8.07 -10.32 -17.07
CA SER A 253 -8.83 -11.21 -17.94
C SER A 253 -9.29 -12.41 -17.12
N CYS A 254 -10.59 -12.56 -16.88
CA CYS A 254 -11.17 -13.71 -16.18
C CYS A 254 -12.69 -13.81 -16.42
N GLY A 255 -13.25 -15.02 -16.28
CA GLY A 255 -14.69 -15.26 -16.44
C GLY A 255 -15.49 -15.15 -15.14
N ARG A 256 -16.73 -14.65 -15.19
CA ARG A 256 -17.60 -14.38 -14.02
C ARG A 256 -17.90 -15.61 -13.15
N ARG A 257 -17.80 -16.80 -13.72
CA ARG A 257 -18.03 -18.08 -13.02
C ARG A 257 -16.89 -19.06 -13.31
N ASN A 258 -15.66 -18.56 -13.41
CA ASN A 258 -14.50 -19.40 -13.60
C ASN A 258 -14.29 -20.33 -12.39
N GLN A 259 -13.88 -21.57 -12.65
CA GLN A 259 -13.75 -22.60 -11.60
C GLN A 259 -12.47 -22.42 -10.76
N PHE A 260 -11.52 -21.63 -11.25
CA PHE A 260 -10.24 -21.34 -10.60
C PHE A 260 -10.36 -20.32 -9.45
N LYS A 261 -11.52 -19.64 -9.35
CA LYS A 261 -11.78 -18.55 -8.39
C LYS A 261 -10.79 -17.39 -8.58
N HIS A 262 -10.45 -17.11 -9.83
CA HIS A 262 -9.65 -15.95 -10.21
C HIS A 262 -10.52 -14.71 -10.41
N PRO A 263 -10.01 -13.49 -10.14
CA PRO A 263 -8.73 -13.23 -9.47
C PRO A 263 -8.73 -13.68 -8.01
N SER A 264 -7.57 -14.06 -7.49
CA SER A 264 -7.44 -14.45 -6.09
C SER A 264 -7.55 -13.22 -5.17
N GLN A 265 -8.12 -13.39 -3.97
CA GLN A 265 -8.22 -12.29 -3.00
C GLN A 265 -6.83 -11.72 -2.64
N SER A 266 -5.81 -12.58 -2.51
CA SER A 266 -4.44 -12.13 -2.24
C SER A 266 -3.89 -11.21 -3.33
N THR A 267 -4.22 -11.47 -4.60
CA THR A 267 -3.80 -10.62 -5.72
C THR A 267 -4.54 -9.28 -5.71
N LEU A 268 -5.84 -9.29 -5.40
CA LEU A 268 -6.60 -8.05 -5.21
C LEU A 268 -6.07 -7.22 -4.03
N ASP A 269 -5.67 -7.86 -2.94
CA ASP A 269 -5.06 -7.19 -1.78
C ASP A 269 -3.70 -6.56 -2.14
N ILE A 270 -2.88 -7.24 -2.96
CA ILE A 270 -1.65 -6.68 -3.54
C ILE A 270 -1.97 -5.45 -4.39
N TYR A 271 -2.93 -5.53 -5.29
CA TYR A 271 -3.31 -4.41 -6.15
C TYR A 271 -3.84 -3.21 -5.35
N LYS A 272 -4.60 -3.47 -4.28
CA LYS A 272 -5.04 -2.46 -3.31
C LYS A 272 -3.86 -1.83 -2.58
N TYR A 273 -2.89 -2.63 -2.14
CA TYR A 273 -1.67 -2.15 -1.50
C TYR A 273 -0.86 -1.20 -2.40
N TYR A 274 -0.82 -1.48 -3.70
CA TYR A 274 -0.18 -0.61 -4.71
C TYR A 274 -1.10 0.53 -5.21
N ASN A 275 -2.30 0.68 -4.66
CA ASN A 275 -3.29 1.69 -5.04
C ASN A 275 -3.60 1.71 -6.55
N MET A 276 -3.69 0.53 -7.16
CA MET A 276 -3.98 0.36 -8.58
C MET A 276 -5.46 0.54 -8.88
N LYS A 277 -5.77 1.03 -10.07
CA LYS A 277 -7.13 1.03 -10.64
C LYS A 277 -7.34 -0.24 -11.43
N ILE A 278 -8.26 -1.09 -10.98
CA ILE A 278 -8.44 -2.43 -11.52
C ILE A 278 -9.67 -2.50 -12.43
N PHE A 279 -9.47 -2.98 -13.65
CA PHE A 279 -10.55 -3.38 -14.56
C PHE A 279 -10.56 -4.90 -14.69
N ARG A 280 -11.74 -5.51 -14.76
CA ARG A 280 -11.88 -6.97 -14.84
C ARG A 280 -12.91 -7.36 -15.88
N THR A 281 -12.58 -8.29 -16.77
CA THR A 281 -13.52 -8.66 -17.85
C THR A 281 -14.80 -9.32 -17.34
N ASP A 282 -14.80 -9.90 -16.14
CA ASP A 282 -15.99 -10.49 -15.53
C ASP A 282 -16.98 -9.48 -14.94
N GLU A 283 -16.51 -8.28 -14.63
CA GLU A 283 -17.30 -7.17 -14.08
C GLU A 283 -17.56 -6.09 -15.15
N ASP A 284 -16.56 -5.80 -15.97
CA ASP A 284 -16.53 -4.69 -16.93
C ASP A 284 -16.78 -5.12 -18.39
N ASN A 285 -16.92 -6.43 -18.67
CA ASN A 285 -16.95 -7.01 -20.01
C ASN A 285 -15.70 -6.62 -20.83
N THR A 286 -15.84 -6.36 -22.13
CA THR A 286 -14.71 -5.93 -22.96
C THR A 286 -14.19 -4.58 -22.46
N ILE A 287 -12.89 -4.50 -22.23
CA ILE A 287 -12.20 -3.30 -21.75
C ILE A 287 -11.35 -2.75 -22.88
N GLU A 288 -11.61 -1.53 -23.28
CA GLU A 288 -10.85 -0.80 -24.29
C GLU A 288 -10.03 0.31 -23.62
N SER A 289 -8.82 0.53 -24.15
CA SER A 289 -8.01 1.67 -23.78
C SER A 289 -7.48 2.38 -25.01
N TYR A 290 -7.41 3.70 -24.92
CA TYR A 290 -7.06 4.60 -26.00
C TYR A 290 -5.95 5.53 -25.53
N THR A 291 -4.89 5.70 -26.34
CA THR A 291 -3.78 6.58 -25.98
C THR A 291 -3.22 7.39 -27.15
N ASP A 292 -2.91 8.65 -26.86
CA ASP A 292 -2.17 9.58 -27.75
C ASP A 292 -0.67 9.62 -27.41
N GLY A 293 -0.21 8.71 -26.54
CA GLY A 293 1.15 8.65 -26.04
C GLY A 293 1.46 9.67 -24.94
N LYS A 294 0.48 10.46 -24.49
CA LYS A 294 0.59 11.33 -23.30
C LYS A 294 -0.50 11.02 -22.28
N ASN A 295 -1.70 10.78 -22.77
CA ASN A 295 -2.90 10.47 -22.01
C ASN A 295 -3.36 9.05 -22.32
N ILE A 296 -4.03 8.43 -21.37
CA ILE A 296 -4.74 7.16 -21.54
C ILE A 296 -6.18 7.34 -21.05
N VAL A 297 -7.12 6.81 -21.81
CA VAL A 297 -8.55 6.75 -21.46
C VAL A 297 -8.98 5.29 -21.56
N PHE A 298 -9.82 4.85 -20.62
CA PHE A 298 -10.45 3.55 -20.65
C PHE A 298 -11.94 3.70 -21.00
N VAL A 299 -12.48 2.70 -21.69
CA VAL A 299 -13.90 2.55 -22.00
C VAL A 299 -14.22 1.08 -21.76
N THR A 300 -15.31 0.82 -21.04
CA THR A 300 -15.77 -0.55 -20.79
C THR A 300 -17.15 -0.77 -21.40
N GLU A 301 -17.49 -2.02 -21.73
CA GLU A 301 -18.84 -2.39 -22.15
C GLU A 301 -19.83 -2.48 -20.96
N SER A 302 -19.38 -2.18 -19.74
CA SER A 302 -20.25 -2.00 -18.59
C SER A 302 -21.07 -0.71 -18.68
N SER A 303 -22.30 -0.71 -18.16
CA SER A 303 -23.21 0.44 -18.25
C SER A 303 -22.60 1.67 -17.57
N PRO A 304 -22.50 2.86 -18.22
CA PRO A 304 -21.83 4.06 -17.67
C PRO A 304 -22.13 4.31 -16.20
N ILE A 305 -21.25 4.98 -15.46
CA ILE A 305 -21.61 5.42 -14.11
C ILE A 305 -22.92 6.23 -14.20
N GLU A 306 -23.93 5.77 -13.46
CA GLU A 306 -25.26 6.35 -13.48
C GLU A 306 -25.70 6.63 -12.05
N ILE A 307 -26.32 7.78 -11.83
CA ILE A 307 -27.00 8.07 -10.57
C ILE A 307 -28.34 7.33 -10.60
N THR A 308 -28.40 6.18 -9.92
CA THR A 308 -29.59 5.33 -9.81
C THR A 308 -30.61 5.88 -8.82
N GLN A 309 -30.18 6.72 -7.89
CA GLN A 309 -31.05 7.51 -7.02
C GLN A 309 -30.59 8.96 -7.01
N PRO A 310 -31.40 9.93 -7.49
CA PRO A 310 -30.99 11.34 -7.61
C PRO A 310 -30.70 11.96 -6.25
N PRO A 311 -29.87 13.02 -6.19
CA PRO A 311 -29.50 13.65 -4.94
C PRO A 311 -30.72 14.15 -4.17
N GLN A 312 -30.84 13.67 -2.93
CA GLN A 312 -31.84 14.10 -1.97
C GLN A 312 -31.17 14.84 -0.82
N VAL A 313 -31.77 15.95 -0.40
CA VAL A 313 -31.39 16.63 0.84
C VAL A 313 -32.00 15.82 1.99
N ILE A 314 -31.17 15.04 2.68
CA ILE A 314 -31.62 14.17 3.77
C ILE A 314 -31.55 14.87 5.14
N SER A 315 -30.85 16.00 5.22
CA SER A 315 -30.79 16.86 6.41
C SER A 315 -30.45 18.29 6.01
N ILE A 316 -31.04 19.28 6.68
CA ILE A 316 -30.79 20.70 6.43
C ILE A 316 -30.85 21.52 7.72
N SER A 317 -29.96 22.50 7.82
CA SER A 317 -29.92 23.49 8.89
C SER A 317 -29.67 24.89 8.29
N PRO A 318 -29.74 25.97 9.09
CA PRO A 318 -29.45 27.31 8.60
C PRO A 318 -28.03 27.48 8.01
N THR A 319 -27.07 26.62 8.39
CA THR A 319 -25.64 26.75 8.03
C THR A 319 -25.04 25.52 7.33
N SER A 320 -25.80 24.44 7.15
CA SER A 320 -25.36 23.22 6.48
C SER A 320 -26.50 22.41 5.86
N ALA A 321 -26.15 21.49 4.97
CA ALA A 321 -27.07 20.51 4.43
C ALA A 321 -26.35 19.20 4.08
N THR A 322 -26.97 18.05 4.30
CA THR A 322 -26.45 16.75 3.87
C THR A 322 -27.24 16.27 2.66
N VAL A 323 -26.50 15.94 1.60
CA VAL A 323 -27.05 15.40 0.35
C VAL A 323 -26.65 13.94 0.19
N ALA A 324 -27.59 13.10 -0.24
CA ALA A 324 -27.39 11.68 -0.46
C ALA A 324 -27.85 11.26 -1.85
N TRP A 325 -27.09 10.39 -2.51
CA TRP A 325 -27.45 9.81 -3.81
C TRP A 325 -26.85 8.41 -3.95
N LYS A 326 -27.29 7.65 -4.97
CA LYS A 326 -26.75 6.32 -5.26
C LYS A 326 -26.31 6.18 -6.69
N THR A 327 -25.34 5.31 -6.91
CA THR A 327 -24.86 4.92 -8.23
C THR A 327 -25.00 3.42 -8.48
N ASN A 328 -24.92 3.01 -9.74
CA ASN A 328 -24.93 1.61 -10.17
C ASN A 328 -23.63 0.85 -9.77
N ARG A 329 -22.49 1.56 -9.72
CA ARG A 329 -21.15 1.04 -9.37
C ARG A 329 -20.43 1.98 -8.39
N GLU A 330 -19.33 1.51 -7.81
CA GLU A 330 -18.55 2.32 -6.87
C GLU A 330 -17.93 3.54 -7.57
N ALA A 331 -18.04 4.71 -6.95
CA ALA A 331 -17.48 5.95 -7.48
C ALA A 331 -17.02 6.88 -6.35
N THR A 332 -16.08 7.77 -6.65
CA THR A 332 -15.73 8.88 -5.74
C THR A 332 -16.88 9.88 -5.68
N SER A 333 -16.93 10.68 -4.61
CA SER A 333 -18.04 11.61 -4.39
C SER A 333 -17.55 13.05 -4.46
N ALA A 334 -18.24 13.91 -5.20
CA ALA A 334 -18.01 15.34 -5.16
C ALA A 334 -19.30 16.15 -5.16
N VAL A 335 -19.36 17.24 -4.41
CA VAL A 335 -20.47 18.20 -4.46
C VAL A 335 -19.96 19.61 -4.63
N TYR A 336 -20.43 20.28 -5.68
CA TYR A 336 -20.10 21.65 -6.03
C TYR A 336 -21.25 22.58 -5.69
N TYR A 337 -20.99 23.68 -4.99
CA TYR A 337 -21.97 24.69 -4.61
C TYR A 337 -21.30 26.05 -4.42
N ASN A 338 -22.07 27.14 -4.44
CA ASN A 338 -21.51 28.48 -4.38
C ASN A 338 -21.65 29.09 -2.97
N LEU A 339 -20.53 29.57 -2.41
CA LEU A 339 -20.48 30.37 -1.19
C LEU A 339 -19.96 31.77 -1.54
N ASN A 340 -20.72 32.81 -1.21
CA ASN A 340 -20.33 34.22 -1.41
C ASN A 340 -19.77 34.53 -2.82
N GLY A 341 -20.43 33.98 -3.85
CA GLY A 341 -20.02 34.16 -5.25
C GLY A 341 -18.85 33.29 -5.71
N LYS A 342 -18.27 32.46 -4.84
CA LYS A 342 -17.19 31.51 -5.18
C LYS A 342 -17.71 30.08 -5.20
N GLN A 343 -17.34 29.31 -6.22
CA GLN A 343 -17.62 27.89 -6.24
C GLN A 343 -16.71 27.17 -5.23
N VAL A 344 -17.30 26.29 -4.44
CA VAL A 344 -16.64 25.43 -3.47
C VAL A 344 -16.96 23.98 -3.83
N ALA A 345 -16.02 23.08 -3.58
CA ALA A 345 -16.19 21.65 -3.79
C ALA A 345 -15.93 20.90 -2.48
N LYS A 346 -16.74 19.87 -2.24
CA LYS A 346 -16.50 18.83 -1.23
C LYS A 346 -16.18 17.55 -1.96
N THR A 347 -14.99 16.98 -1.77
CA THR A 347 -14.51 15.80 -2.51
C THR A 347 -14.15 14.66 -1.56
N PHE A 348 -14.47 13.43 -1.96
CA PHE A 348 -14.17 12.22 -1.21
C PHE A 348 -13.65 11.14 -2.16
N ASP A 349 -12.41 10.72 -1.94
CA ASP A 349 -11.69 9.83 -2.87
C ASP A 349 -11.99 8.35 -2.65
N ASN A 350 -12.64 7.99 -1.54
CA ASN A 350 -13.07 6.61 -1.33
C ASN A 350 -14.29 6.29 -2.21
N ALA A 351 -14.20 5.20 -2.96
CA ALA A 351 -15.25 4.78 -3.87
C ALA A 351 -16.39 4.08 -3.11
N THR A 352 -17.64 4.42 -3.43
CA THR A 352 -18.85 3.84 -2.83
C THR A 352 -20.01 3.90 -3.81
N LYS A 353 -21.03 3.06 -3.62
CA LYS A 353 -22.32 3.15 -4.33
C LYS A 353 -23.33 4.05 -3.63
N ASN A 354 -23.19 4.22 -2.32
CA ASN A 354 -24.07 5.07 -1.50
C ASN A 354 -23.26 6.29 -1.11
N HIS A 355 -23.60 7.41 -1.73
CA HIS A 355 -22.89 8.66 -1.55
C HIS A 355 -23.63 9.55 -0.57
N ILE A 356 -22.89 10.13 0.36
CA ILE A 356 -23.43 11.02 1.38
C ILE A 356 -22.37 12.10 1.63
N VAL A 357 -22.74 13.37 1.45
CA VAL A 357 -21.83 14.52 1.57
C VAL A 357 -22.53 15.67 2.28
N THR A 358 -21.84 16.29 3.23
CA THR A 358 -22.35 17.48 3.93
C THR A 358 -21.73 18.76 3.36
N LEU A 359 -22.59 19.69 2.97
CA LEU A 359 -22.26 21.05 2.60
C LEU A 359 -22.21 21.90 3.88
N THR A 360 -21.11 22.62 4.08
CA THR A 360 -20.88 23.50 5.23
C THR A 360 -20.65 24.94 4.78
N GLY A 361 -20.75 25.89 5.71
CA GLY A 361 -20.56 27.32 5.44
C GLY A 361 -21.75 27.98 4.73
N LEU A 362 -22.94 27.38 4.79
CA LEU A 362 -24.16 27.98 4.26
C LEU A 362 -24.61 29.16 5.14
N SER A 363 -25.46 30.01 4.59
CA SER A 363 -26.09 31.13 5.26
C SER A 363 -27.59 30.87 5.40
N PRO A 364 -28.25 31.35 6.46
CA PRO A 364 -29.70 31.19 6.64
C PRO A 364 -30.53 31.83 5.52
N GLU A 365 -31.75 31.33 5.33
CA GLU A 365 -32.77 31.87 4.39
C GLU A 365 -32.25 32.07 2.97
N LYS A 366 -31.31 31.22 2.54
CA LYS A 366 -30.63 31.34 1.26
C LYS A 366 -30.79 30.07 0.46
N THR A 367 -31.13 30.24 -0.82
CA THR A 367 -31.20 29.14 -1.76
C THR A 367 -29.82 28.86 -2.36
N TYR A 368 -29.42 27.60 -2.30
CA TYR A 368 -28.21 27.08 -2.91
C TYR A 368 -28.58 26.09 -4.01
N LYS A 369 -27.96 26.27 -5.18
CA LYS A 369 -27.88 25.21 -6.19
C LYS A 369 -26.59 24.44 -5.96
N PHE A 370 -26.67 23.13 -6.09
CA PHE A 370 -25.52 22.25 -6.00
C PHE A 370 -25.52 21.24 -7.14
N THR A 371 -24.33 20.75 -7.49
CA THR A 371 -24.12 19.68 -8.45
C THR A 371 -23.38 18.55 -7.75
N VAL A 372 -23.98 17.37 -7.69
CA VAL A 372 -23.27 16.16 -7.26
C VAL A 372 -22.58 15.55 -8.48
N VAL A 373 -21.39 15.02 -8.26
CA VAL A 373 -20.57 14.37 -9.29
C VAL A 373 -20.02 13.07 -8.68
N SER A 374 -20.38 11.95 -9.29
CA SER A 374 -19.74 10.65 -9.03
C SER A 374 -18.78 10.35 -10.15
N THR A 375 -17.52 10.05 -9.82
CA THR A 375 -16.50 9.68 -10.83
C THR A 375 -16.04 8.25 -10.57
N ASP A 376 -16.09 7.39 -11.58
CA ASP A 376 -15.44 6.08 -11.48
C ASP A 376 -13.93 6.34 -11.33
N PRO A 377 -13.28 5.89 -10.23
CA PRO A 377 -11.87 6.16 -10.01
C PRO A 377 -11.00 5.59 -11.14
N ARG A 378 -11.47 4.57 -11.86
CA ARG A 378 -10.78 3.91 -12.98
C ARG A 378 -10.88 4.74 -14.26
N GLU A 379 -12.03 5.37 -14.49
CA GLU A 379 -12.38 6.13 -15.69
C GLU A 379 -12.65 7.61 -15.37
N LYS A 380 -11.59 8.44 -15.33
CA LYS A 380 -11.71 9.86 -14.91
C LYS A 380 -12.71 10.70 -15.72
N THR A 381 -13.00 10.29 -16.96
CA THR A 381 -13.94 10.94 -17.86
C THR A 381 -15.38 10.47 -17.66
N ASP A 382 -15.57 9.27 -17.09
CA ASP A 382 -16.91 8.74 -16.82
C ASP A 382 -17.43 9.29 -15.50
N LYS A 383 -18.39 10.22 -15.62
CA LYS A 383 -18.94 10.98 -14.50
C LYS A 383 -20.45 10.99 -14.58
N ALA A 384 -21.08 10.60 -13.48
CA ALA A 384 -22.50 10.80 -13.30
C ALA A 384 -22.71 12.12 -12.57
N GLN A 385 -23.60 12.97 -13.07
CA GLN A 385 -23.88 14.26 -12.46
C GLN A 385 -25.36 14.48 -12.33
N ALA A 386 -25.76 15.11 -11.23
CA ALA A 386 -27.11 15.59 -11.04
C ALA A 386 -27.09 16.90 -10.27
N THR A 387 -28.00 17.79 -10.64
CA THR A 387 -28.17 19.05 -9.92
C THR A 387 -29.28 18.92 -8.90
N GLY A 388 -29.12 19.60 -7.77
CA GLY A 388 -30.18 19.81 -6.81
C GLY A 388 -30.22 21.26 -6.35
N SER A 389 -31.25 21.58 -5.59
CA SER A 389 -31.35 22.86 -4.89
C SER A 389 -31.86 22.65 -3.49
N LEU A 390 -31.44 23.52 -2.59
CA LEU A 390 -31.93 23.56 -1.22
C LEU A 390 -32.10 25.02 -0.82
N THR A 391 -33.02 25.28 0.11
CA THR A 391 -33.16 26.59 0.76
C THR A 391 -32.96 26.37 2.25
N THR A 392 -31.92 27.00 2.80
CA THR A 392 -31.67 26.91 4.23
C THR A 392 -32.83 27.57 5.00
N PRO A 393 -33.27 26.98 6.12
CA PRO A 393 -34.32 27.57 6.93
C PRO A 393 -33.86 28.87 7.58
N LYS A 394 -34.80 29.57 8.21
CA LYS A 394 -34.51 30.72 9.06
C LYS A 394 -33.52 30.36 10.16
N GLY A 395 -32.52 31.20 10.33
CA GLY A 395 -31.47 31.05 11.34
C GLY A 395 -31.37 32.29 12.20
N SER A 396 -31.10 32.09 13.48
CA SER A 396 -30.70 33.14 14.41
C SER A 396 -29.18 33.24 14.42
N ALA A 397 -28.63 34.41 14.76
CA ALA A 397 -27.20 34.54 15.01
C ALA A 397 -26.80 33.56 16.13
N ALA A 398 -25.93 32.61 15.81
CA ALA A 398 -25.48 31.62 16.76
C ALA A 398 -24.71 32.30 17.89
N SER A 399 -25.20 32.20 19.12
CA SER A 399 -24.47 32.72 20.28
C SER A 399 -23.19 31.93 20.52
N ALA A 400 -23.20 30.62 20.27
CA ALA A 400 -22.01 29.77 20.32
C ALA A 400 -21.62 29.31 18.91
N VAL A 401 -20.34 29.42 18.56
CA VAL A 401 -19.79 29.08 17.24
C VAL A 401 -18.56 28.19 17.37
N ILE A 402 -18.33 27.33 16.39
CA ILE A 402 -17.13 26.50 16.30
C ILE A 402 -16.00 27.33 15.70
N ALA A 403 -14.88 27.45 16.39
CA ALA A 403 -13.74 28.24 15.92
C ALA A 403 -12.87 27.47 14.91
N GLY A 404 -12.86 26.13 14.95
CA GLY A 404 -12.14 25.30 13.99
C GLY A 404 -12.13 23.82 14.37
N ILE A 405 -11.49 23.01 13.54
CA ILE A 405 -11.15 21.61 13.83
C ILE A 405 -9.62 21.53 13.85
N GLN A 406 -9.06 21.00 14.93
CA GLN A 406 -7.62 21.03 15.18
C GLN A 406 -7.13 19.62 15.53
N PRO A 407 -6.72 18.82 14.53
CA PRO A 407 -5.98 17.59 14.78
C PRO A 407 -4.65 17.92 15.47
N ASN A 408 -4.24 17.12 16.45
CA ASN A 408 -2.95 17.26 17.12
C ASN A 408 -1.78 16.61 16.36
N SER A 409 -2.07 15.95 15.23
CA SER A 409 -1.03 15.31 14.42
C SER A 409 -1.32 15.50 12.93
N MET A 410 -0.31 15.96 12.19
CA MET A 410 -0.31 16.02 10.74
C MET A 410 1.10 15.65 10.22
N PRO A 411 1.21 14.81 9.17
CA PRO A 411 0.12 14.15 8.46
C PRO A 411 -0.55 13.06 9.32
N ILE A 412 -1.82 12.75 9.01
CA ILE A 412 -2.53 11.64 9.65
C ILE A 412 -2.11 10.32 9.00
N TYR A 413 -1.73 9.36 9.82
CA TYR A 413 -1.31 8.04 9.35
C TYR A 413 -2.39 6.98 9.56
N MET A 414 -2.47 6.04 8.62
CA MET A 414 -3.36 4.89 8.69
C MET A 414 -3.08 4.07 9.97
N LYS A 415 -4.15 3.59 10.62
CA LYS A 415 -4.18 2.85 11.89
C LYS A 415 -3.49 3.58 13.06
N GLN A 416 -3.19 4.87 12.94
CA GLN A 416 -2.67 5.69 14.03
C GLN A 416 -3.82 6.46 14.68
N ALA A 417 -3.96 6.30 16.00
CA ALA A 417 -4.86 7.15 16.79
C ALA A 417 -4.30 8.57 16.88
N PHE A 418 -5.18 9.55 16.86
CA PHE A 418 -4.86 10.95 17.05
C PHE A 418 -6.06 11.67 17.69
N LYS A 419 -5.81 12.85 18.25
CA LYS A 419 -6.83 13.67 18.90
C LYS A 419 -7.23 14.85 18.04
N ILE A 420 -8.48 15.25 18.19
CA ILE A 420 -9.10 16.34 17.44
C ILE A 420 -9.75 17.29 18.45
N SER A 421 -9.18 18.49 18.60
CA SER A 421 -9.78 19.55 19.40
C SER A 421 -10.73 20.37 18.53
N VAL A 422 -11.88 20.70 19.08
CA VAL A 422 -12.90 21.52 18.46
C VAL A 422 -13.30 22.63 19.45
N PRO A 423 -12.62 23.78 19.40
CA PRO A 423 -12.96 24.94 20.22
C PRO A 423 -14.34 25.52 19.86
N VAL A 424 -15.18 25.76 20.86
CA VAL A 424 -16.49 26.40 20.75
C VAL A 424 -16.50 27.69 21.56
N THR A 425 -16.71 28.83 20.90
CA THR A 425 -16.72 30.17 21.52
C THR A 425 -18.13 30.71 21.63
N ASN A 426 -18.53 31.17 22.82
CA ASN A 426 -19.76 31.91 23.03
C ASN A 426 -19.55 33.41 22.73
N LYS A 427 -20.01 33.86 21.57
CA LYS A 427 -20.05 35.26 21.13
C LYS A 427 -21.31 36.01 21.58
N GLY A 428 -22.22 35.37 22.32
CA GLY A 428 -23.40 36.01 22.88
C GLY A 428 -23.14 36.78 24.17
N ASN A 429 -24.16 37.50 24.64
CA ASN A 429 -24.12 38.32 25.86
C ASN A 429 -24.56 37.56 27.13
N ALA A 430 -24.98 36.30 27.00
CA ALA A 430 -25.42 35.45 28.10
C ALA A 430 -24.75 34.06 28.00
N ALA A 431 -24.75 33.31 29.10
CA ALA A 431 -24.15 31.97 29.11
C ALA A 431 -24.89 31.01 28.15
N ALA A 432 -24.12 30.25 27.35
CA ALA A 432 -24.66 29.26 26.43
C ALA A 432 -24.70 27.88 27.11
N THR A 433 -25.88 27.30 27.25
CA THR A 433 -26.11 26.02 27.95
C THR A 433 -26.81 24.99 27.06
N GLY A 434 -26.72 23.71 27.44
CA GLY A 434 -27.42 22.61 26.76
C GLY A 434 -26.89 22.30 25.37
N LEU A 435 -25.61 22.59 25.12
CA LEU A 435 -24.96 22.37 23.83
C LEU A 435 -24.37 20.97 23.76
N THR A 436 -24.44 20.36 22.58
CA THR A 436 -23.72 19.13 22.24
C THR A 436 -22.92 19.33 20.98
N LEU A 437 -21.72 18.77 20.93
CA LEU A 437 -20.85 18.81 19.77
C LEU A 437 -20.61 17.38 19.28
N THR A 438 -20.91 17.11 18.02
CA THR A 438 -20.66 15.81 17.39
C THR A 438 -19.66 15.97 16.25
N LEU A 439 -18.69 15.07 16.19
CA LEU A 439 -17.69 15.00 15.12
C LEU A 439 -17.99 13.82 14.19
N TYR A 440 -17.88 14.05 12.90
CA TYR A 440 -18.08 13.06 11.83
C TYR A 440 -16.90 13.08 10.85
N HIS A 441 -16.73 12.00 10.08
CA HIS A 441 -15.91 11.99 8.86
C HIS A 441 -16.80 11.90 7.62
N SER A 442 -16.41 12.53 6.51
CA SER A 442 -17.10 12.53 5.21
C SER A 442 -18.49 13.19 5.19
N ALA A 443 -19.39 12.88 6.11
CA ALA A 443 -20.73 13.47 6.22
C ALA A 443 -21.39 13.28 7.59
N ILE A 444 -22.39 14.10 7.90
CA ILE A 444 -23.26 13.99 9.09
C ILE A 444 -24.22 12.79 8.93
N ASP A 445 -23.69 11.59 9.13
CA ASP A 445 -24.39 10.31 9.17
C ASP A 445 -23.94 9.51 10.38
N SER A 446 -24.81 8.70 10.97
CA SER A 446 -24.47 7.89 12.14
C SER A 446 -23.34 6.88 11.87
N THR A 447 -23.20 6.35 10.66
CA THR A 447 -22.10 5.42 10.31
C THR A 447 -20.74 6.12 10.24
N ASN A 448 -20.76 7.45 10.18
CA ASN A 448 -19.61 8.32 10.02
C ASN A 448 -19.24 9.06 11.31
N GLN A 449 -19.96 8.81 12.40
CA GLN A 449 -19.78 9.54 13.65
C GLN A 449 -18.51 9.06 14.37
N LEU A 450 -17.61 10.00 14.67
CA LEU A 450 -16.40 9.77 15.45
C LEU A 450 -16.67 9.91 16.96
N GLY A 451 -17.57 10.80 17.37
CA GLY A 451 -17.95 10.94 18.78
C GLY A 451 -18.88 12.13 19.05
N THR A 452 -19.46 12.18 20.25
CA THR A 452 -20.30 13.30 20.73
C THR A 452 -19.88 13.73 22.13
N ALA A 453 -19.70 15.04 22.33
CA ALA A 453 -19.42 15.68 23.62
C ALA A 453 -20.60 16.55 24.06
N LYS A 454 -21.03 16.44 25.32
CA LYS A 454 -21.94 17.40 25.95
C LYS A 454 -21.11 18.55 26.52
N LEU A 455 -21.41 19.77 26.12
CA LEU A 455 -20.66 20.95 26.56
C LEU A 455 -21.28 21.51 27.84
N GLN A 456 -20.42 21.87 28.79
CA GLN A 456 -20.82 22.64 29.97
C GLN A 456 -21.25 24.05 29.57
N SER A 457 -21.82 24.79 30.53
CA SER A 457 -22.19 26.20 30.33
C SER A 457 -20.96 27.02 29.89
N ILE A 458 -21.06 27.71 28.77
CA ILE A 458 -19.99 28.59 28.26
C ILE A 458 -20.39 30.03 28.55
N ALA A 459 -19.67 30.71 29.45
CA ALA A 459 -19.91 32.12 29.75
C ALA A 459 -19.71 33.02 28.52
N ALA A 460 -20.34 34.20 28.52
CA ALA A 460 -20.21 35.18 27.44
C ALA A 460 -18.74 35.53 27.17
N GLY A 461 -18.34 35.53 25.91
CA GLY A 461 -16.97 35.80 25.47
C GLY A 461 -15.95 34.70 25.79
N LYS A 462 -16.36 33.56 26.37
CA LYS A 462 -15.47 32.43 26.70
C LYS A 462 -15.56 31.32 25.66
N SER A 463 -14.55 30.45 25.67
CA SER A 463 -14.47 29.26 24.83
C SER A 463 -14.39 27.99 25.67
N LEU A 464 -14.90 26.90 25.13
CA LEU A 464 -14.73 25.55 25.67
C LEU A 464 -14.24 24.64 24.56
N ASN A 465 -13.25 23.79 24.85
CA ASN A 465 -12.73 22.83 23.90
C ASN A 465 -13.37 21.46 24.14
N ALA A 466 -13.83 20.82 23.06
CA ALA A 466 -14.17 19.42 23.07
C ALA A 466 -13.11 18.63 22.30
N VAL A 467 -12.66 17.52 22.87
CA VAL A 467 -11.62 16.66 22.29
C VAL A 467 -12.23 15.33 21.90
N PHE A 468 -11.92 14.86 20.69
CA PHE A 468 -12.31 13.56 20.16
C PHE A 468 -11.07 12.74 19.83
N GLU A 469 -11.17 11.42 19.95
CA GLU A 469 -10.15 10.49 19.45
C GLU A 469 -10.62 9.85 18.15
N ALA A 470 -9.72 9.70 17.19
CA ALA A 470 -10.01 9.10 15.90
C ALA A 470 -8.82 8.26 15.40
N SER A 471 -9.12 7.27 14.58
CA SER A 471 -8.14 6.54 13.77
C SER A 471 -8.82 6.05 12.49
N PHE A 472 -8.07 5.93 11.40
CA PHE A 472 -8.60 5.52 10.09
C PHE A 472 -7.82 4.36 9.53
N ASP A 473 -8.50 3.42 8.88
CA ASP A 473 -7.87 2.23 8.31
C ASP A 473 -7.96 2.13 6.78
N TRP A 474 -8.16 3.27 6.15
CA TRP A 474 -8.08 3.46 4.71
C TRP A 474 -7.18 4.65 4.38
N LEU A 475 -6.70 4.68 3.13
CA LEU A 475 -5.93 5.80 2.58
C LEU A 475 -6.86 6.76 1.82
N GLY A 476 -6.40 7.99 1.59
CA GLY A 476 -7.09 8.96 0.74
C GLY A 476 -7.59 10.20 1.48
N SER A 477 -8.30 11.07 0.76
CA SER A 477 -8.74 12.38 1.23
C SER A 477 -10.25 12.46 1.52
N PHE A 478 -10.59 13.18 2.60
CA PHE A 478 -11.97 13.41 3.06
C PHE A 478 -12.05 14.59 4.04
N ASP A 479 -13.27 14.98 4.43
CA ASP A 479 -13.51 16.03 5.42
C ASP A 479 -13.81 15.47 6.82
N LEU A 480 -13.21 16.04 7.85
CA LEU A 480 -13.76 16.03 9.20
C LEU A 480 -14.85 17.09 9.30
N ILE A 481 -15.97 16.79 9.95
CA ILE A 481 -17.12 17.70 10.08
C ILE A 481 -17.54 17.77 11.54
N ALA A 482 -17.48 18.97 12.12
CA ALA A 482 -17.95 19.24 13.47
C ALA A 482 -19.33 19.89 13.43
N VAL A 483 -20.23 19.41 14.28
CA VAL A 483 -21.64 19.83 14.34
C VAL A 483 -22.01 20.20 15.76
N LEU A 484 -22.26 21.48 16.00
CA LEU A 484 -22.73 22.00 17.27
C LEU A 484 -24.26 22.01 17.27
N LYS A 485 -24.88 21.47 18.32
CA LYS A 485 -26.33 21.38 18.48
C LYS A 485 -26.79 21.94 19.82
N LYS A 486 -28.03 22.40 19.87
CA LYS A 486 -28.79 22.67 21.11
C LYS A 486 -30.05 21.83 21.07
N GLY A 487 -30.13 20.80 21.91
CA GLY A 487 -31.11 19.72 21.73
C GLY A 487 -30.92 19.07 20.35
N ASN A 488 -31.98 19.04 19.53
CA ASN A 488 -31.91 18.47 18.17
C ASN A 488 -31.59 19.51 17.08
N GLN A 489 -31.49 20.79 17.42
CA GLN A 489 -31.23 21.85 16.44
C GLN A 489 -29.73 22.03 16.22
N ILE A 490 -29.29 22.01 14.96
CA ILE A 490 -27.92 22.39 14.58
C ILE A 490 -27.77 23.91 14.72
N VAL A 491 -26.80 24.32 15.54
CA VAL A 491 -26.45 25.70 15.84
C VAL A 491 -25.34 26.19 14.92
N ASP A 492 -24.32 25.35 14.71
CA ASP A 492 -23.17 25.69 13.85
C ASP A 492 -22.51 24.43 13.29
N THR A 493 -21.82 24.57 12.17
CA THR A 493 -21.06 23.49 11.53
C THR A 493 -19.79 24.02 10.88
N THR A 494 -18.71 23.26 11.02
CA THR A 494 -17.44 23.52 10.32
C THR A 494 -16.85 22.22 9.79
N SER A 495 -15.86 22.32 8.90
CA SER A 495 -15.22 21.16 8.29
C SER A 495 -13.74 21.42 7.97
N LEU A 496 -12.93 20.36 8.00
CA LEU A 496 -11.51 20.38 7.65
C LEU A 496 -11.18 19.21 6.73
N SER A 497 -10.60 19.49 5.56
CA SER A 497 -10.12 18.45 4.66
C SER A 497 -8.78 17.87 5.14
N ILE A 498 -8.69 16.55 5.20
CA ILE A 498 -7.49 15.82 5.60
C ILE A 498 -7.17 14.70 4.59
N ALA A 499 -5.95 14.18 4.66
CA ALA A 499 -5.51 13.02 3.88
C ALA A 499 -4.84 12.00 4.79
N VAL A 500 -5.27 10.75 4.72
CA VAL A 500 -4.66 9.64 5.46
C VAL A 500 -3.58 8.99 4.60
N LYS A 501 -2.38 8.89 5.16
CA LYS A 501 -1.18 8.35 4.50
C LYS A 501 -0.72 7.05 5.16
N PRO A 502 -0.03 6.16 4.43
CA PRO A 502 0.63 5.01 5.03
C PRO A 502 1.94 5.45 5.71
N LYS A 503 2.40 4.67 6.70
CA LYS A 503 3.74 4.83 7.27
C LYS A 503 4.74 4.05 6.42
N ILE A 504 5.79 4.70 5.92
CA ILE A 504 6.69 4.05 4.96
C ILE A 504 7.82 3.30 5.67
N ILE A 505 8.05 2.04 5.28
CA ILE A 505 9.26 1.28 5.56
C ILE A 505 9.99 1.09 4.23
N LEU A 506 11.26 1.48 4.18
CA LEU A 506 12.09 1.25 2.99
C LEU A 506 12.94 0.01 3.19
N VAL A 507 12.93 -0.90 2.23
CA VAL A 507 13.70 -2.16 2.27
C VAL A 507 14.84 -2.09 1.27
N ASP A 508 16.07 -2.20 1.74
CA ASP A 508 17.23 -2.25 0.86
C ASP A 508 17.20 -3.50 -0.03
N ALA A 509 17.25 -3.25 -1.33
CA ALA A 509 17.41 -4.24 -2.39
C ALA A 509 18.64 -3.94 -3.25
N SER A 510 19.33 -2.82 -3.03
CA SER A 510 20.46 -2.36 -3.83
C SER A 510 21.75 -3.11 -3.50
N HIS A 511 21.86 -3.70 -2.31
CA HIS A 511 23.04 -4.43 -1.84
C HIS A 511 22.93 -5.97 -1.94
N GLY A 512 22.22 -6.48 -2.94
CA GLY A 512 22.25 -7.92 -3.27
C GLY A 512 21.36 -8.81 -2.39
N ASN A 513 20.31 -8.26 -1.81
CA ASN A 513 19.31 -9.00 -1.06
C ASN A 513 18.38 -9.78 -2.02
N ILE A 514 18.62 -11.09 -2.17
CA ILE A 514 17.86 -11.97 -3.06
C ILE A 514 16.44 -12.25 -2.54
N ASP A 515 16.23 -12.29 -1.22
CA ASP A 515 14.94 -12.66 -0.61
C ASP A 515 13.84 -11.65 -0.91
N TYR A 516 14.22 -10.40 -1.18
CA TYR A 516 13.26 -9.41 -1.63
C TYR A 516 12.61 -9.84 -2.95
N PHE A 517 13.44 -10.31 -3.87
CA PHE A 517 13.04 -10.67 -5.23
C PHE A 517 12.33 -12.03 -5.33
N THR A 518 12.56 -12.92 -4.37
CA THR A 518 11.84 -14.20 -4.29
C THR A 518 10.38 -14.06 -3.82
N GLY A 519 9.98 -12.87 -3.35
CA GLY A 519 8.64 -12.62 -2.82
C GLY A 519 8.46 -13.04 -1.36
N ASN A 520 9.53 -13.44 -0.67
CA ASN A 520 9.50 -13.91 0.73
C ASN A 520 8.98 -12.88 1.75
N PHE A 521 8.78 -11.63 1.34
CA PHE A 521 8.27 -10.55 2.19
C PHE A 521 6.75 -10.41 2.16
N ALA A 522 6.01 -11.15 1.33
CA ALA A 522 4.60 -10.87 1.08
C ALA A 522 3.75 -10.94 2.36
N GLY A 523 3.92 -11.98 3.17
CA GLY A 523 3.26 -12.14 4.46
C GLY A 523 3.59 -11.01 5.43
N PHE A 524 4.87 -10.67 5.58
CA PHE A 524 5.34 -9.55 6.40
C PHE A 524 4.77 -8.20 5.92
N LYS A 525 4.80 -7.94 4.61
CA LYS A 525 4.25 -6.72 3.98
C LYS A 525 2.76 -6.57 4.27
N MET A 526 1.98 -7.61 4.03
CA MET A 526 0.52 -7.59 4.24
C MET A 526 0.15 -7.49 5.70
N ASP A 527 0.86 -8.21 6.57
CA ASP A 527 0.65 -8.15 8.01
C ASP A 527 0.81 -6.72 8.56
N LEU A 528 1.92 -6.07 8.24
CA LEU A 528 2.21 -4.73 8.73
C LEU A 528 1.28 -3.67 8.12
N PHE A 529 0.88 -3.81 6.86
CA PHE A 529 -0.06 -2.88 6.24
C PHE A 529 -1.45 -2.99 6.84
N GLN A 530 -2.00 -4.21 6.91
CA GLN A 530 -3.37 -4.44 7.40
C GLN A 530 -3.50 -4.19 8.90
N THR A 531 -2.49 -4.57 9.69
CA THR A 531 -2.54 -4.47 11.15
C THR A 531 -2.10 -3.09 11.66
N LEU A 532 -1.06 -2.52 11.05
CA LEU A 532 -0.38 -1.34 11.59
C LEU A 532 -0.32 -0.15 10.61
N GLY A 533 -0.80 -0.28 9.37
CA GLY A 533 -0.77 0.79 8.37
C GLY A 533 0.64 1.12 7.84
N PHE A 534 1.60 0.19 7.95
CA PHE A 534 2.92 0.36 7.33
C PHE A 534 2.94 -0.17 5.91
N GLN A 535 3.45 0.63 4.98
CA GLN A 535 3.70 0.23 3.60
C GLN A 535 5.20 0.11 3.37
N LEU A 536 5.62 -1.05 2.89
CA LEU A 536 6.98 -1.34 2.49
C LEU A 536 7.24 -0.97 1.02
N SER A 537 8.42 -0.44 0.73
CA SER A 537 8.87 -0.16 -0.64
C SER A 537 10.37 -0.47 -0.76
N SER A 538 10.83 -0.95 -1.93
CA SER A 538 12.25 -1.24 -2.12
C SER A 538 13.08 0.00 -2.41
N ILE A 539 14.35 -0.09 -2.02
CA ILE A 539 15.43 0.77 -2.50
C ILE A 539 16.30 -0.05 -3.45
N SER A 540 16.20 0.20 -4.76
CA SER A 540 17.00 -0.48 -5.79
C SER A 540 18.14 0.39 -6.35
N LYS A 541 18.37 1.55 -5.73
CA LYS A 541 19.41 2.52 -6.07
C LYS A 541 20.25 2.82 -4.83
N PRO A 542 21.43 3.44 -4.97
CA PRO A 542 22.21 3.85 -3.81
C PRO A 542 21.39 4.70 -2.84
N ILE A 543 21.56 4.43 -1.55
CA ILE A 543 20.83 5.08 -0.46
C ILE A 543 21.32 6.52 -0.31
N THR A 544 20.37 7.47 -0.39
CA THR A 544 20.63 8.89 -0.14
C THR A 544 19.74 9.39 0.98
N TYR A 545 20.21 10.41 1.72
CA TYR A 545 19.45 10.97 2.83
C TYR A 545 18.08 11.48 2.35
N GLU A 546 18.02 12.21 1.23
CA GLU A 546 16.77 12.72 0.66
C GLU A 546 15.75 11.62 0.33
N PHE A 547 16.21 10.41 0.00
CA PHE A 547 15.34 9.28 -0.30
C PHE A 547 14.80 8.60 0.97
N ILE A 548 15.56 8.58 2.05
CA ILE A 548 15.20 7.88 3.30
C ILE A 548 14.64 8.80 4.39
N LYS A 549 14.77 10.13 4.26
CA LYS A 549 14.42 11.12 5.29
C LYS A 549 12.95 11.17 5.70
N ASP A 550 12.05 10.46 5.01
CA ASP A 550 10.62 10.37 5.36
C ASP A 550 10.21 8.95 5.78
N ALA A 551 11.11 7.98 5.70
CA ALA A 551 10.85 6.60 6.13
C ALA A 551 10.82 6.51 7.65
N PHE A 552 9.89 5.72 8.18
CA PHE A 552 9.87 5.37 9.61
C PHE A 552 10.98 4.37 9.95
N VAL A 553 11.25 3.44 9.05
CA VAL A 553 12.28 2.41 9.19
C VAL A 553 12.97 2.19 7.86
N VAL A 554 14.30 2.09 7.88
CA VAL A 554 15.10 1.53 6.79
C VAL A 554 15.48 0.11 7.19
N MET A 555 15.10 -0.87 6.38
CA MET A 555 15.31 -2.28 6.60
C MET A 555 16.45 -2.77 5.70
N ILE A 556 17.47 -3.41 6.27
CA ILE A 556 18.65 -3.91 5.56
C ILE A 556 18.76 -5.42 5.78
N PRO A 557 18.24 -6.24 4.84
CA PRO A 557 18.18 -7.69 5.03
C PRO A 557 19.38 -8.38 4.37
N SER A 558 20.30 -8.93 5.18
CA SER A 558 21.42 -9.78 4.77
C SER A 558 22.14 -9.32 3.50
N PRO A 559 22.76 -8.12 3.50
CA PRO A 559 23.40 -7.56 2.32
C PRO A 559 24.58 -8.43 1.87
N ARG A 560 24.76 -8.53 0.55
CA ARG A 560 25.87 -9.25 -0.11
C ARG A 560 26.89 -8.32 -0.76
N LYS A 561 26.61 -7.02 -0.77
CA LYS A 561 27.48 -5.98 -1.32
C LYS A 561 27.76 -4.92 -0.26
N GLU A 562 28.96 -4.37 -0.30
CA GLU A 562 29.39 -3.28 0.56
C GLU A 562 28.61 -1.99 0.27
N PHE A 563 28.34 -1.22 1.31
CA PHE A 563 27.73 0.11 1.21
C PHE A 563 28.81 1.15 0.93
N ALA A 564 28.55 2.10 0.04
CA ALA A 564 29.45 3.22 -0.17
C ALA A 564 29.51 4.12 1.08
N SER A 565 30.61 4.83 1.26
CA SER A 565 30.78 5.77 2.39
C SER A 565 29.71 6.86 2.42
N THR A 566 29.23 7.29 1.25
CA THR A 566 28.12 8.26 1.11
C THR A 566 26.78 7.70 1.60
N GLU A 567 26.54 6.40 1.42
CA GLU A 567 25.32 5.73 1.88
C GLU A 567 25.35 5.54 3.40
N ILE A 568 26.50 5.13 3.93
CA ILE A 568 26.71 5.06 5.38
C ILE A 568 26.55 6.45 6.02
N THR A 569 27.06 7.51 5.37
CA THR A 569 26.87 8.89 5.82
C THR A 569 25.39 9.30 5.81
N ALA A 570 24.65 8.93 4.76
CA ALA A 570 23.21 9.17 4.67
C ALA A 570 22.44 8.45 5.79
N LEU A 571 22.73 7.17 6.03
CA LEU A 571 22.14 6.38 7.11
C LEU A 571 22.49 6.95 8.49
N SER A 572 23.74 7.37 8.70
CA SER A 572 24.20 7.99 9.94
C SER A 572 23.45 9.29 10.21
N LYS A 573 23.30 10.15 9.20
CA LYS A 573 22.49 11.37 9.31
C LYS A 573 21.02 11.05 9.61
N TYR A 574 20.43 10.10 8.88
CA TYR A 574 19.05 9.67 9.08
C TYR A 574 18.80 9.17 10.51
N VAL A 575 19.68 8.34 11.08
CA VAL A 575 19.56 7.88 12.48
C VAL A 575 19.72 9.02 13.48
N LYS A 576 20.67 9.94 13.25
CA LYS A 576 20.88 11.12 14.11
C LYS A 576 19.69 12.08 14.13
N GLU A 577 18.85 12.05 13.10
CA GLU A 577 17.64 12.86 13.00
C GLU A 577 16.36 12.08 13.36
N GLY A 578 16.48 10.96 14.09
CA GLY A 578 15.33 10.22 14.60
C GLY A 578 14.85 9.07 13.72
N GLY A 579 15.54 8.79 12.62
CA GLY A 579 15.31 7.62 11.78
C GLY A 579 15.69 6.32 12.47
N SER A 580 15.03 5.23 12.09
CA SER A 580 15.31 3.90 12.62
C SER A 580 15.80 2.93 11.56
N VAL A 581 16.73 2.04 11.94
CA VAL A 581 17.29 1.02 11.05
C VAL A 581 17.05 -0.37 11.62
N MET A 582 16.57 -1.29 10.78
CA MET A 582 16.35 -2.69 11.12
C MET A 582 17.25 -3.57 10.26
N MET A 583 18.15 -4.33 10.87
CA MET A 583 19.14 -5.14 10.16
C MET A 583 18.94 -6.61 10.45
N PHE A 584 19.09 -7.43 9.42
CA PHE A 584 19.05 -8.88 9.53
C PHE A 584 20.37 -9.45 9.03
N SER A 585 20.93 -10.36 9.81
CA SER A 585 22.03 -11.22 9.41
C SER A 585 21.57 -12.67 9.45
N MET A 586 22.43 -13.57 9.01
CA MET A 586 22.36 -15.01 9.24
C MET A 586 23.78 -15.47 9.55
N SER A 587 23.95 -16.56 10.30
CA SER A 587 25.27 -17.14 10.49
C SER A 587 25.84 -17.54 9.13
N ASP A 588 27.15 -17.47 9.00
CA ASP A 588 27.84 -17.57 7.72
C ASP A 588 28.02 -19.00 7.23
N TYR A 589 27.25 -19.97 7.74
CA TYR A 589 27.38 -21.41 7.49
C TYR A 589 27.85 -21.73 6.06
N LYS A 590 29.10 -22.21 5.93
CA LYS A 590 29.82 -22.47 4.66
C LYS A 590 30.12 -21.23 3.81
N ASN A 591 30.41 -20.10 4.44
CA ASN A 591 30.70 -18.80 3.86
C ASN A 591 29.58 -18.25 2.95
N LEU A 592 28.33 -18.43 3.37
CA LEU A 592 27.14 -18.02 2.59
C LEU A 592 26.54 -16.67 3.02
N SER A 593 27.07 -16.05 4.08
CA SER A 593 26.70 -14.71 4.54
C SER A 593 27.95 -13.90 4.93
N ASN A 594 27.82 -12.59 5.10
CA ASN A 594 28.93 -11.72 5.49
C ASN A 594 28.44 -10.64 6.49
N PRO A 595 28.36 -10.96 7.80
CA PRO A 595 27.90 -10.01 8.82
C PRO A 595 28.80 -8.77 8.93
N GLN A 596 30.03 -8.81 8.44
CA GLN A 596 30.96 -7.68 8.52
C GLN A 596 30.51 -6.48 7.68
N ILE A 597 29.75 -6.70 6.60
CA ILE A 597 29.11 -5.61 5.83
C ILE A 597 28.19 -4.80 6.74
N LEU A 598 27.35 -5.48 7.53
CA LEU A 598 26.45 -4.85 8.49
C LEU A 598 27.23 -4.17 9.63
N ASN A 599 28.32 -4.77 10.11
CA ASN A 599 29.16 -4.18 11.16
C ASN A 599 29.79 -2.85 10.74
N LYS A 600 30.18 -2.69 9.48
CA LYS A 600 30.65 -1.39 8.94
C LYS A 600 29.55 -0.34 8.95
N VAL A 601 28.32 -0.71 8.57
CA VAL A 601 27.16 0.20 8.66
C VAL A 601 26.86 0.55 10.11
N LEU A 602 26.80 -0.43 11.02
CA LEU A 602 26.59 -0.25 12.46
C LEU A 602 27.62 0.69 13.07
N GLN A 603 28.90 0.53 12.72
CA GLN A 603 29.96 1.43 13.14
C GLN A 603 29.73 2.86 12.61
N GLY A 604 29.42 3.01 11.32
CA GLY A 604 29.22 4.33 10.71
C GLY A 604 27.98 5.09 11.21
N ILE A 605 26.94 4.37 11.65
CA ILE A 605 25.76 4.97 12.29
C ILE A 605 25.93 5.13 13.82
N GLY A 606 27.07 4.72 14.38
CA GLY A 606 27.40 4.91 15.79
C GLY A 606 26.79 3.89 16.76
N SER A 607 26.35 2.73 16.26
CA SER A 607 25.83 1.65 17.09
C SER A 607 26.92 0.98 17.92
N THR A 608 26.56 0.54 19.12
CA THR A 608 27.42 -0.28 19.99
C THR A 608 27.20 -1.79 19.81
N MET A 609 26.27 -2.22 18.95
CA MET A 609 26.01 -3.63 18.65
C MET A 609 26.84 -4.12 17.46
N ARG A 610 27.20 -5.40 17.44
CA ARG A 610 27.87 -6.07 16.30
C ARG A 610 27.25 -7.43 16.05
N PHE A 611 27.12 -7.80 14.78
CA PHE A 611 26.85 -9.16 14.37
C PHE A 611 28.11 -10.01 14.49
N ASN A 612 27.92 -11.26 14.87
CA ASN A 612 28.95 -12.27 14.97
C ASN A 612 28.51 -13.50 14.17
N ASP A 613 29.31 -13.86 13.18
CA ASP A 613 29.09 -14.93 12.19
C ASP A 613 28.87 -16.30 12.82
N ASP A 614 29.40 -16.52 14.02
CA ASP A 614 29.18 -17.74 14.79
C ASP A 614 27.74 -18.22 14.81
N GLN A 615 27.57 -19.51 14.52
CA GLN A 615 26.28 -20.14 14.53
C GLN A 615 25.83 -20.48 15.95
N VAL A 616 24.67 -19.95 16.35
CA VAL A 616 24.09 -20.25 17.65
C VAL A 616 23.47 -21.64 17.65
N CYS A 617 23.89 -22.47 18.60
CA CYS A 617 23.39 -23.82 18.82
C CYS A 617 22.80 -23.94 20.23
N ASP A 618 21.56 -24.40 20.36
CA ASP A 618 20.93 -24.69 21.66
C ASP A 618 20.50 -26.16 21.73
N PRO A 619 21.32 -27.06 22.28
CA PRO A 619 21.04 -28.49 22.28
C PRO A 619 19.79 -28.88 23.09
N LYS A 620 19.35 -28.04 24.03
CA LYS A 620 18.15 -28.32 24.85
C LYS A 620 16.85 -27.99 24.12
N ASN A 621 16.86 -26.91 23.34
CA ASN A 621 15.69 -26.42 22.61
C ASN A 621 15.73 -26.72 21.10
N ASN A 622 16.69 -27.55 20.67
CA ASN A 622 16.91 -27.98 19.29
C ASN A 622 15.78 -28.89 18.78
N ILE A 623 15.36 -28.72 17.53
CA ILE A 623 14.30 -29.54 16.90
C ILE A 623 14.74 -30.20 15.58
N GLY A 624 16.03 -30.47 15.45
CA GLY A 624 16.59 -31.15 14.29
C GLY A 624 18.10 -30.94 14.19
N PRO A 625 18.62 -30.41 13.08
CA PRO A 625 20.02 -29.98 13.02
C PRO A 625 20.33 -28.94 14.10
N HIS A 626 21.52 -28.99 14.71
CA HIS A 626 21.89 -28.20 15.91
C HIS A 626 21.68 -26.67 15.80
N TYR A 627 21.57 -26.15 14.59
CA TYR A 627 21.31 -24.75 14.26
C TYR A 627 19.82 -24.37 14.15
N ARG A 628 18.90 -25.28 14.49
CA ARG A 628 17.45 -25.09 14.43
C ARG A 628 16.85 -25.24 15.83
N PHE A 629 16.58 -24.14 16.51
CA PHE A 629 16.17 -24.17 17.91
C PHE A 629 15.05 -23.18 18.23
N PHE A 630 14.27 -23.50 19.27
CA PHE A 630 13.29 -22.56 19.80
C PHE A 630 13.94 -21.55 20.74
N VAL A 631 13.60 -20.27 20.58
CA VAL A 631 13.85 -19.24 21.58
C VAL A 631 12.61 -19.09 22.44
N THR A 632 12.80 -19.22 23.75
CA THR A 632 11.79 -19.05 24.80
C THR A 632 12.17 -17.98 25.84
N HIS A 633 13.36 -17.39 25.72
CA HIS A 633 13.87 -16.37 26.64
C HIS A 633 13.81 -14.99 26.00
N PHE A 634 12.97 -14.11 26.57
CA PHE A 634 12.76 -12.73 26.10
C PHE A 634 13.04 -11.73 27.22
N PRO A 635 14.30 -11.32 27.44
CA PRO A 635 14.68 -10.51 28.60
C PRO A 635 14.09 -9.10 28.63
N SER A 636 13.53 -8.62 27.50
CA SER A 636 12.99 -7.27 27.36
C SER A 636 11.52 -7.30 26.93
N PRO A 637 10.59 -7.71 27.82
CA PRO A 637 9.15 -7.74 27.51
C PRO A 637 8.56 -6.36 27.16
N ALA A 638 9.22 -5.27 27.58
CA ALA A 638 8.87 -3.91 27.17
C ALA A 638 9.07 -3.66 25.65
N VAL A 639 9.92 -4.43 24.99
CA VAL A 639 10.16 -4.36 23.54
C VAL A 639 9.36 -5.43 22.79
N THR A 640 9.34 -6.67 23.27
CA THR A 640 8.64 -7.78 22.59
C THR A 640 7.13 -7.78 22.81
N GLY A 641 6.66 -7.15 23.89
CA GLY A 641 5.31 -7.36 24.42
C GLY A 641 5.18 -8.70 25.15
N SER A 642 4.10 -8.85 25.93
CA SER A 642 3.82 -10.04 26.76
C SER A 642 3.30 -11.26 25.98
N LYS A 643 3.01 -11.08 24.68
CA LYS A 643 2.44 -12.14 23.83
C LYS A 643 3.50 -13.06 23.24
N VAL A 644 4.73 -12.59 23.09
CA VAL A 644 5.82 -13.39 22.49
C VAL A 644 6.34 -14.37 23.53
N LYS A 645 6.12 -15.67 23.28
CA LYS A 645 6.56 -16.75 24.17
C LYS A 645 7.47 -17.74 23.46
N LYS A 646 7.43 -17.78 22.14
CA LYS A 646 8.18 -18.76 21.37
C LYS A 646 8.48 -18.28 19.95
N LEU A 647 9.75 -18.36 19.57
CA LEU A 647 10.22 -18.17 18.19
C LEU A 647 10.99 -19.41 17.75
N LEU A 648 11.00 -19.68 16.45
CA LEU A 648 11.90 -20.66 15.85
C LEU A 648 13.00 -19.91 15.12
N MET A 649 14.25 -20.22 15.44
CA MET A 649 15.42 -19.70 14.76
C MET A 649 16.11 -20.79 13.93
N LEU A 650 16.55 -20.46 12.72
CA LEU A 650 17.39 -21.22 11.80
C LEU A 650 18.67 -20.43 11.51
N SER A 651 19.81 -20.99 11.89
CA SER A 651 21.12 -20.43 11.52
C SER A 651 21.29 -18.96 11.93
N SER A 652 20.91 -18.68 13.18
CA SER A 652 21.03 -17.34 13.71
C SER A 652 22.49 -17.00 14.00
N SER A 653 22.93 -15.82 13.54
CA SER A 653 24.15 -15.18 14.04
C SER A 653 23.93 -14.73 15.48
N SER A 654 25.00 -14.70 16.29
CA SER A 654 24.95 -14.09 17.63
C SER A 654 25.22 -12.58 17.57
N LEU A 655 24.93 -11.87 18.67
CA LEU A 655 25.19 -10.44 18.79
C LEU A 655 26.19 -10.12 19.91
N LEU A 656 27.13 -9.23 19.60
CA LEU A 656 28.20 -8.77 20.47
C LEU A 656 28.16 -7.26 20.66
N ASN A 657 28.98 -6.76 21.58
CA ASN A 657 29.22 -5.33 21.71
C ASN A 657 30.27 -4.82 20.70
N SER A 658 30.52 -3.52 20.69
CA SER A 658 31.48 -2.84 19.81
C SER A 658 32.94 -3.30 19.95
N GLN A 659 33.26 -4.04 21.02
CA GLN A 659 34.58 -4.61 21.28
C GLN A 659 34.62 -6.12 20.97
N MET A 660 33.61 -6.65 20.27
CA MET A 660 33.46 -8.08 19.95
C MET A 660 33.45 -8.98 21.20
N LYS A 661 32.82 -8.50 22.28
CA LYS A 661 32.64 -9.25 23.53
C LYS A 661 31.16 -9.54 23.79
N PRO A 662 30.84 -10.55 24.63
CA PRO A 662 29.48 -10.84 25.04
C PRO A 662 28.72 -9.59 25.49
N MET A 663 27.57 -9.36 24.86
CA MET A 663 26.74 -8.18 25.11
C MET A 663 25.79 -8.42 26.29
N LYS A 664 25.51 -7.36 27.05
CA LYS A 664 24.56 -7.36 28.18
C LYS A 664 23.54 -6.24 27.99
N ASN A 665 22.41 -6.34 28.69
CA ASN A 665 21.48 -5.24 28.83
C ASN A 665 22.18 -4.00 29.39
N THR A 666 21.92 -2.84 28.79
CA THR A 666 22.33 -1.52 29.30
C THR A 666 21.14 -0.57 29.30
N LYS A 667 21.37 0.71 29.59
CA LYS A 667 20.33 1.74 29.44
C LYS A 667 19.90 1.86 27.97
N LYS A 668 20.86 1.85 27.03
CA LYS A 668 20.63 2.03 25.59
C LYS A 668 20.36 0.72 24.84
N VAL A 669 21.02 -0.36 25.23
CA VAL A 669 20.92 -1.67 24.56
C VAL A 669 20.01 -2.61 25.34
N LYS A 670 19.05 -3.23 24.65
CA LYS A 670 18.13 -4.22 25.19
C LYS A 670 18.26 -5.53 24.42
N LEU A 671 18.52 -6.62 25.15
CA LEU A 671 18.49 -7.99 24.64
C LEU A 671 17.03 -8.42 24.55
N VAL A 672 16.58 -8.75 23.35
CA VAL A 672 15.17 -8.98 23.03
C VAL A 672 14.85 -10.46 23.02
N ALA A 673 15.70 -11.27 22.39
CA ALA A 673 15.57 -12.71 22.29
C ALA A 673 16.94 -13.36 22.46
N CYS A 674 17.04 -14.35 23.35
CA CYS A 674 18.29 -15.05 23.62
C CYS A 674 18.12 -16.58 23.56
N ALA A 675 19.16 -17.29 23.15
CA ALA A 675 19.22 -18.74 23.30
C ALA A 675 19.30 -19.13 24.78
N GLY A 676 18.83 -20.34 25.13
CA GLY A 676 18.70 -20.79 26.51
C GLY A 676 20.04 -21.17 27.18
N ALA A 677 20.00 -21.42 28.49
CA ALA A 677 21.20 -21.81 29.23
C ALA A 677 21.80 -23.13 28.74
N GLY A 678 23.06 -23.08 28.33
CA GLY A 678 23.79 -24.20 27.74
C GLY A 678 23.91 -24.14 26.22
N ALA A 679 23.31 -23.12 25.59
CA ALA A 679 23.63 -22.76 24.21
C ALA A 679 25.09 -22.32 24.07
N TYR A 680 25.63 -22.47 22.86
CA TYR A 680 27.00 -22.13 22.51
C TYR A 680 27.09 -21.62 21.07
N ASN A 681 28.14 -20.87 20.79
CA ASN A 681 28.53 -20.48 19.43
C ASN A 681 29.38 -21.60 18.83
N LEU A 682 29.02 -22.03 17.62
CA LEU A 682 29.82 -22.93 16.81
C LEU A 682 30.56 -22.10 15.76
N ASP A 683 31.89 -22.12 15.86
CA ASP A 683 32.81 -21.63 14.83
C ASP A 683 32.53 -22.39 13.51
N SER A 684 31.77 -21.76 12.62
CA SER A 684 31.21 -22.42 11.45
C SER A 684 32.06 -22.25 10.20
N ASP A 685 32.98 -21.28 10.21
CA ASP A 685 33.94 -21.01 9.14
C ASP A 685 35.35 -21.53 9.46
N GLY A 686 35.63 -21.87 10.72
CA GLY A 686 36.88 -22.47 11.18
C GLY A 686 37.99 -21.45 11.46
N ASN A 687 37.64 -20.17 11.66
CA ASN A 687 38.60 -19.09 11.90
C ASN A 687 39.06 -18.97 13.37
N ALA A 688 38.55 -19.81 14.26
CA ALA A 688 38.87 -19.88 15.69
C ALA A 688 38.58 -18.58 16.46
N ASP A 689 37.59 -17.81 16.02
CA ASP A 689 37.12 -16.57 16.63
C ASP A 689 35.80 -16.72 17.41
N ALA A 690 35.32 -17.95 17.56
CA ALA A 690 34.08 -18.21 18.27
C ALA A 690 34.07 -17.67 19.70
N VAL A 691 33.06 -16.86 19.99
CA VAL A 691 32.94 -16.20 21.30
C VAL A 691 32.38 -17.16 22.34
N PHE A 692 33.13 -17.34 23.43
CA PHE A 692 32.70 -18.17 24.55
C PHE A 692 31.69 -17.46 25.46
N TYR A 693 30.57 -18.14 25.73
CA TYR A 693 29.59 -17.76 26.75
C TYR A 693 29.56 -18.81 27.86
N PRO A 694 29.78 -18.43 29.13
CA PRO A 694 29.60 -19.34 30.25
C PRO A 694 28.20 -19.97 30.27
N LYS A 695 28.10 -21.28 30.56
CA LYS A 695 26.82 -21.99 30.70
C LYS A 695 26.06 -21.52 31.94
N SER A 696 25.37 -20.38 31.84
CA SER A 696 24.64 -19.74 32.93
C SER A 696 23.36 -19.07 32.43
N GLU A 697 22.30 -19.09 33.25
CA GLU A 697 21.07 -18.33 33.04
C GLU A 697 21.31 -16.80 33.01
N THR A 698 22.44 -16.35 33.55
CA THR A 698 22.87 -14.93 33.54
C THR A 698 23.79 -14.56 32.37
N SER A 699 24.11 -15.52 31.50
CA SER A 699 25.02 -15.35 30.37
C SER A 699 24.44 -15.98 29.10
N LEU A 700 23.29 -15.45 28.67
CA LEU A 700 22.56 -15.92 27.48
C LEU A 700 23.16 -15.34 26.19
N ILE A 701 23.08 -16.08 25.10
CA ILE A 701 23.54 -15.64 23.77
C ILE A 701 22.41 -14.86 23.08
N PRO A 702 22.54 -13.55 22.86
CA PRO A 702 21.50 -12.76 22.21
C PRO A 702 21.48 -13.03 20.70
N VAL A 703 20.28 -13.29 20.20
CA VAL A 703 20.00 -13.47 18.76
C VAL A 703 19.14 -12.34 18.19
N ILE A 704 18.46 -11.57 19.06
CA ILE A 704 17.83 -10.30 18.68
C ILE A 704 18.16 -9.29 19.77
N ALA A 705 18.63 -8.11 19.38
CA ALA A 705 18.85 -6.99 20.28
C ALA A 705 18.46 -5.67 19.62
N VAL A 706 18.16 -4.68 20.44
CA VAL A 706 17.83 -3.33 20.01
C VAL A 706 18.65 -2.30 20.76
N GLU A 707 18.87 -1.16 20.13
CA GLU A 707 19.62 -0.03 20.70
C GLU A 707 18.88 1.29 20.48
N ASP A 708 18.67 2.04 21.55
CA ASP A 708 18.24 3.43 21.50
C ASP A 708 19.48 4.35 21.46
N THR A 709 19.67 5.02 20.33
CA THR A 709 20.87 5.83 20.09
C THR A 709 20.79 7.22 20.73
N GLY A 710 19.62 7.61 21.24
CA GLY A 710 19.32 8.98 21.65
C GLY A 710 18.26 9.59 20.73
N ALA A 711 18.57 9.83 19.46
CA ALA A 711 17.58 10.33 18.50
C ALA A 711 16.86 9.18 17.78
N GLY A 712 17.61 8.29 17.14
CA GLY A 712 17.10 7.14 16.37
C GLY A 712 17.15 5.81 17.12
N ARG A 713 16.67 4.74 16.48
CA ARG A 713 16.70 3.39 17.04
C ARG A 713 17.23 2.36 16.04
N ILE A 714 17.85 1.31 16.55
CA ILE A 714 18.46 0.24 15.76
C ILE A 714 17.96 -1.10 16.28
N ALA A 715 17.60 -2.01 15.38
CA ALA A 715 17.32 -3.40 15.70
C ALA A 715 18.22 -4.32 14.88
N CYS A 716 18.83 -5.29 15.54
CA CYS A 716 19.66 -6.32 14.91
C CYS A 716 19.04 -7.69 15.17
N TYR A 717 18.82 -8.43 14.08
CA TYR A 717 18.26 -9.77 14.08
C TYR A 717 19.29 -10.74 13.53
N GLY A 718 19.60 -11.78 14.29
CA GLY A 718 20.51 -12.82 13.85
C GLY A 718 19.95 -13.74 12.77
N GLU A 719 18.65 -13.62 12.46
CA GLU A 719 17.99 -14.27 11.33
C GLU A 719 16.83 -13.41 10.79
N ALA A 720 16.61 -13.50 9.48
CA ALA A 720 15.46 -12.97 8.77
C ALA A 720 14.13 -13.65 9.16
N LEU A 721 13.38 -13.04 10.09
CA LEU A 721 12.05 -13.51 10.49
C LEU A 721 10.88 -12.96 9.65
N TYR A 722 11.11 -12.59 8.38
CA TYR A 722 10.07 -12.04 7.49
C TYR A 722 9.57 -13.03 6.43
N HIS A 723 10.18 -14.22 6.30
CA HIS A 723 9.81 -15.20 5.27
C HIS A 723 8.35 -15.66 5.42
N ASP A 724 7.61 -15.71 4.32
CA ASP A 724 6.23 -16.23 4.27
C ASP A 724 6.01 -17.58 4.96
N LYS A 725 7.00 -18.49 4.96
CA LYS A 725 6.91 -19.78 5.69
C LYS A 725 6.71 -19.58 7.19
N TRP A 726 7.28 -18.51 7.75
CA TRP A 726 7.11 -18.12 9.15
C TRP A 726 5.78 -17.42 9.44
N TYR A 727 5.09 -16.98 8.40
CA TYR A 727 3.81 -16.27 8.45
C TYR A 727 2.61 -17.15 8.08
N ALA A 728 2.79 -18.16 7.23
CA ALA A 728 1.75 -19.07 6.74
C ALA A 728 1.36 -20.17 7.75
N ASP A 729 2.14 -20.36 8.81
CA ASP A 729 2.05 -21.52 9.71
C ASP A 729 1.06 -21.34 10.89
N SER A 730 0.04 -20.49 10.74
CA SER A 730 -1.01 -20.32 11.76
C SER A 730 -2.01 -21.49 11.81
N SER A 731 -1.94 -22.46 10.89
CA SER A 731 -2.82 -23.63 10.85
C SER A 731 -2.14 -24.93 11.33
N SER A 732 -0.84 -25.16 11.07
CA SER A 732 -0.11 -26.37 11.51
C SER A 732 0.77 -26.20 12.74
N ASN A 733 1.21 -24.98 13.08
CA ASN A 733 2.05 -24.73 14.26
C ASN A 733 1.58 -23.48 15.03
N LYS A 734 0.38 -23.59 15.61
CA LYS A 734 -0.36 -22.55 16.39
C LYS A 734 0.38 -21.94 17.61
N SER A 735 1.70 -22.07 17.71
CA SER A 735 2.52 -21.67 18.87
C SER A 735 3.69 -20.73 18.56
N LEU A 736 3.92 -20.29 17.32
CA LEU A 736 4.99 -19.33 16.99
C LEU A 736 4.49 -17.89 16.97
N ASP A 737 5.28 -16.99 17.56
CA ASP A 737 4.93 -15.57 17.73
C ASP A 737 5.70 -14.64 16.77
N THR A 738 6.07 -15.13 15.59
CA THR A 738 6.89 -14.38 14.61
C THR A 738 6.23 -13.06 14.19
N ASN A 739 4.94 -13.08 13.86
CA ASN A 739 4.20 -11.87 13.53
C ASN A 739 4.13 -10.89 14.73
N HIS A 740 3.92 -11.39 15.94
CA HIS A 740 3.88 -10.57 17.16
C HIS A 740 5.19 -9.85 17.41
N ILE A 741 6.33 -10.55 17.36
CA ILE A 741 7.64 -9.92 17.58
C ILE A 741 7.99 -8.93 16.47
N ASN A 742 7.68 -9.25 15.22
CA ASN A 742 7.89 -8.36 14.08
C ASN A 742 7.10 -7.07 14.21
N ARG A 743 5.81 -7.15 14.56
CA ARG A 743 4.96 -5.98 14.83
C ARG A 743 5.51 -5.18 16.01
N ALA A 744 5.88 -5.83 17.11
CA ALA A 744 6.34 -5.17 18.33
C ALA A 744 7.64 -4.38 18.11
N ILE A 745 8.64 -4.99 17.47
CA ILE A 745 9.90 -4.31 17.17
C ILE A 745 9.71 -3.24 16.09
N THR A 746 8.89 -3.49 15.07
CA THR A 746 8.57 -2.46 14.05
C THR A 746 7.93 -1.23 14.70
N LEU A 747 6.98 -1.43 15.63
CA LEU A 747 6.39 -0.33 16.40
C LEU A 747 7.43 0.39 17.25
N TRP A 748 8.25 -0.36 17.99
CA TRP A 748 9.31 0.19 18.83
C TRP A 748 10.30 1.04 18.02
N LEU A 749 10.72 0.59 16.85
CA LEU A 749 11.55 1.37 15.93
C LEU A 749 10.83 2.62 15.43
N SER A 750 9.56 2.48 15.02
CA SER A 750 8.78 3.59 14.48
C SER A 750 8.59 4.72 15.50
N TYR A 751 8.63 4.42 16.80
CA TYR A 751 8.47 5.40 17.86
C TYR A 751 9.67 6.35 18.00
N ALA A 752 10.85 6.05 17.42
CA ALA A 752 11.95 7.01 17.41
C ALA A 752 11.60 8.30 16.66
N ARG A 753 10.87 8.16 15.53
CA ARG A 753 10.28 9.28 14.80
C ARG A 753 9.12 9.93 15.52
N ARG A 754 8.46 9.19 16.41
CA ARG A 754 7.35 9.67 17.25
C ARG A 754 7.88 10.20 18.56
N ARG A 755 8.94 11.01 18.50
CA ARG A 755 9.37 11.86 19.62
C ARG A 755 8.80 13.26 19.43
N GLU A 756 7.71 13.43 18.70
CA GLU A 756 7.05 14.72 18.72
C GLU A 756 6.54 14.98 20.14
N ILE A 757 6.38 16.25 20.48
CA ILE A 757 5.89 16.64 21.80
C ILE A 757 4.60 15.88 22.14
N SER A 758 3.70 15.73 21.17
CA SER A 758 2.44 14.99 21.31
C SER A 758 2.63 13.56 21.81
N ASP A 759 3.63 12.83 21.27
CA ASP A 759 3.87 11.44 21.61
C ASP A 759 4.45 11.29 23.02
N ILE A 760 5.29 12.24 23.42
CA ILE A 760 5.86 12.28 24.78
C ILE A 760 4.77 12.66 25.79
N MET A 761 3.88 13.58 25.43
CA MET A 761 2.70 13.94 26.22
C MET A 761 1.73 12.77 26.38
N GLU A 762 1.52 11.97 25.34
CA GLU A 762 0.73 10.73 25.43
C GLU A 762 1.33 9.73 26.41
N ARG A 763 2.64 9.50 26.32
CA ARG A 763 3.37 8.63 27.25
C ARG A 763 3.24 9.11 28.69
N LEU A 764 3.41 10.41 28.94
CA LEU A 764 3.26 11.02 30.26
C LEU A 764 1.84 10.85 30.80
N ALA A 765 0.83 11.13 29.98
CA ALA A 765 -0.56 10.97 30.39
C ALA A 765 -0.91 9.52 30.74
N ALA A 766 -0.36 8.55 30.00
CA ALA A 766 -0.58 7.13 30.27
C ALA A 766 -0.02 6.68 31.64
N LEU A 767 0.94 7.41 32.22
CA LEU A 767 1.53 7.07 33.53
C LEU A 767 0.54 7.17 34.68
N ASP A 768 -0.56 7.91 34.53
CA ASP A 768 -1.57 7.99 35.58
C ASP A 768 -2.33 6.68 35.77
N ASN A 769 -2.27 5.78 34.77
CA ASN A 769 -2.80 4.43 34.89
C ASN A 769 -1.78 3.40 35.45
N GLU A 770 -0.52 3.81 35.66
CA GLU A 770 0.51 2.94 36.23
C GLU A 770 0.37 2.86 37.76
N ARG A 771 0.16 1.64 38.27
CA ARG A 771 -0.08 1.40 39.71
C ARG A 771 1.20 1.21 40.50
N ASP A 772 2.30 0.84 39.83
CA ASP A 772 3.61 0.75 40.48
C ASP A 772 4.28 2.13 40.51
N LEU A 773 4.38 2.70 41.71
CA LEU A 773 4.91 4.05 41.93
C LEU A 773 6.38 4.20 41.52
N THR A 774 7.17 3.13 41.59
CA THR A 774 8.59 3.16 41.20
C THR A 774 8.69 3.22 39.67
N VAL A 775 7.91 2.38 38.99
CA VAL A 775 7.83 2.36 37.52
C VAL A 775 7.26 3.67 36.99
N LYS A 776 6.23 4.21 37.66
CA LYS A 776 5.64 5.52 37.32
C LYS A 776 6.70 6.62 37.40
N ALA A 777 7.45 6.70 38.50
CA ALA A 777 8.49 7.70 38.70
C ALA A 777 9.64 7.60 37.67
N ASP A 778 10.12 6.38 37.41
CA ASP A 778 11.20 6.15 36.44
C ASP A 778 10.78 6.56 35.02
N ARG A 779 9.58 6.16 34.58
CA ARG A 779 9.06 6.51 33.25
C ARG A 779 8.72 7.99 33.13
N TYR A 780 8.23 8.63 34.20
CA TYR A 780 8.01 10.07 34.23
C TYR A 780 9.32 10.81 34.00
N LYS A 781 10.36 10.46 34.75
CA LYS A 781 11.69 11.07 34.63
C LYS A 781 12.30 10.90 33.23
N GLU A 782 12.09 9.74 32.61
CA GLU A 782 12.55 9.50 31.24
C GLU A 782 11.82 10.40 30.23
N ALA A 783 10.48 10.44 30.28
CA ALA A 783 9.68 11.22 29.35
C ALA A 783 9.82 12.74 29.55
N SER A 784 9.88 13.23 30.80
CA SER A 784 10.09 14.65 31.07
C SER A 784 11.49 15.11 30.65
N ALA A 785 12.51 14.27 30.82
CA ALA A 785 13.85 14.57 30.31
C ALA A 785 13.88 14.75 28.77
N GLU A 786 13.12 13.96 28.01
CA GLU A 786 12.98 14.13 26.56
C GLU A 786 12.35 15.48 26.18
N ILE A 787 11.36 15.95 26.95
CA ILE A 787 10.77 17.29 26.77
C ILE A 787 11.80 18.40 27.05
N PHE A 788 12.53 18.30 28.17
CA PHE A 788 13.53 19.31 28.52
C PHE A 788 14.71 19.33 27.55
N GLU A 789 15.13 18.17 27.03
CA GLU A 789 16.14 18.09 25.98
C GLU A 789 15.67 18.84 24.71
N LYS A 790 14.41 18.68 24.31
CA LYS A 790 13.84 19.41 23.16
C LYS A 790 13.79 20.92 23.39
N ILE A 791 13.45 21.35 24.60
CA ILE A 791 13.49 22.77 24.98
C ILE A 791 14.91 23.32 24.87
N ASN A 792 15.90 22.58 25.38
CA ASN A 792 17.29 23.00 25.44
C ASN A 792 17.99 22.99 24.06
N THR A 793 17.49 22.19 23.12
CA THR A 793 18.08 22.05 21.77
C THR A 793 17.33 22.83 20.69
N ALA A 794 16.20 23.46 21.01
CA ALA A 794 15.41 24.25 20.07
C ALA A 794 16.11 25.56 19.66
N SER A 795 16.01 25.91 18.37
CA SER A 795 16.51 27.19 17.83
C SER A 795 15.75 28.40 18.40
N VAL A 796 14.46 28.24 18.69
CA VAL A 796 13.60 29.24 19.35
C VAL A 796 12.87 28.56 20.50
N ARG A 797 13.38 28.81 21.72
CA ARG A 797 12.89 28.14 22.95
C ARG A 797 11.43 28.45 23.30
N ASN A 798 10.91 29.62 22.94
CA ASN A 798 9.52 29.97 23.23
C ASN A 798 8.53 29.21 22.34
N ASP A 799 8.88 28.95 21.07
CA ASP A 799 8.01 28.25 20.13
C ASP A 799 7.77 26.79 20.57
N ILE A 800 8.83 26.14 21.06
CA ILE A 800 8.71 24.75 21.56
C ILE A 800 7.93 24.69 22.88
N ILE A 801 8.06 25.69 23.76
CA ILE A 801 7.26 25.78 25.00
C ILE A 801 5.78 25.97 24.70
N GLU A 802 5.43 26.81 23.72
CA GLU A 802 4.05 26.99 23.28
C GLU A 802 3.50 25.72 22.62
N ALA A 803 4.31 25.00 21.83
CA ALA A 803 3.93 23.70 21.29
C ALA A 803 3.70 22.65 22.41
N ILE A 804 4.51 22.65 23.46
CA ILE A 804 4.35 21.82 24.66
C ILE A 804 3.05 22.13 25.38
N ARG A 805 2.74 23.41 25.62
CA ARG A 805 1.48 23.84 26.25
C ARG A 805 0.28 23.47 25.39
N TYR A 806 0.38 23.65 24.08
CA TYR A 806 -0.65 23.29 23.13
C TYR A 806 -0.93 21.77 23.16
N GLU A 807 0.10 20.93 23.11
CA GLU A 807 -0.05 19.48 23.18
C GLU A 807 -0.50 19.00 24.56
N ALA A 808 -0.01 19.59 25.65
CA ALA A 808 -0.44 19.24 27.00
C ALA A 808 -1.96 19.39 27.19
N ALA A 809 -2.59 20.35 26.49
CA ALA A 809 -4.05 20.50 26.49
C ALA A 809 -4.80 19.27 25.93
N PHE A 810 -4.17 18.45 25.10
CA PHE A 810 -4.73 17.19 24.59
C PHE A 810 -4.48 16.01 25.53
N HIS A 811 -3.55 16.13 26.47
CA HIS A 811 -3.06 15.05 27.32
C HIS A 811 -3.25 15.37 28.82
N ALA A 812 -4.32 16.07 29.17
CA ALA A 812 -4.61 16.46 30.55
C ALA A 812 -4.57 15.26 31.51
N SER A 813 -3.63 15.31 32.44
CA SER A 813 -3.27 14.23 33.37
C SER A 813 -2.53 14.87 34.56
N GLU A 814 -2.49 14.19 35.71
CA GLU A 814 -1.67 14.64 36.85
C GLU A 814 -0.19 14.69 36.45
N SER A 815 0.31 13.63 35.82
CA SER A 815 1.68 13.58 35.31
C SER A 815 1.97 14.70 34.30
N VAL A 816 1.07 14.99 33.35
CA VAL A 816 1.27 16.11 32.40
C VAL A 816 1.18 17.47 33.09
N THR A 817 0.33 17.61 34.11
CA THR A 817 0.25 18.84 34.93
C THR A 817 1.55 19.07 35.68
N SER A 818 2.12 18.04 36.32
CA SER A 818 3.42 18.12 36.97
C SER A 818 4.54 18.53 36.00
N LEU A 819 4.51 18.03 34.74
CA LEU A 819 5.47 18.47 33.73
C LEU A 819 5.32 19.97 33.43
N LEU A 820 4.09 20.47 33.32
CA LEU A 820 3.84 21.89 33.08
C LEU A 820 4.29 22.76 34.26
N GLU A 821 4.13 22.29 35.50
CA GLU A 821 4.65 22.97 36.70
C GLU A 821 6.19 22.99 36.72
N ASP A 822 6.82 21.87 36.39
CA ASP A 822 8.28 21.77 36.23
C ASP A 822 8.77 22.74 35.13
N LEU A 823 8.02 22.82 34.03
CA LEU A 823 8.29 23.73 32.91
C LEU A 823 8.15 25.20 33.31
N GLU A 824 7.09 25.58 34.01
CA GLU A 824 6.88 26.94 34.50
C GLU A 824 7.98 27.36 35.48
N SER A 825 8.43 26.44 36.34
CA SER A 825 9.54 26.68 37.25
C SER A 825 10.84 26.99 36.50
N ILE A 826 11.10 26.28 35.40
CA ILE A 826 12.26 26.52 34.53
C ILE A 826 12.13 27.86 33.80
N VAL A 827 10.97 28.16 33.20
CA VAL A 827 10.73 29.43 32.50
C VAL A 827 10.92 30.61 33.45
N ARG A 828 10.36 30.52 34.66
CA ARG A 828 10.51 31.53 35.70
C ARG A 828 11.96 31.69 36.14
N PHE A 829 12.69 30.58 36.29
CA PHE A 829 14.12 30.63 36.61
C PHE A 829 14.91 31.38 35.52
N ASP A 830 14.67 31.10 34.24
CA ASP A 830 15.34 31.80 33.14
C ASP A 830 14.97 33.29 33.07
N GLU A 831 13.71 33.64 33.30
CA GLU A 831 13.25 35.04 33.34
C GLU A 831 13.94 35.83 34.46
N LEU A 832 14.14 35.21 35.62
CA LEU A 832 14.82 35.82 36.77
C LEU A 832 16.33 35.99 36.58
N HIS A 833 16.97 35.22 35.68
CA HIS A 833 18.41 35.26 35.43
C HIS A 833 18.79 35.92 34.09
N ARG A 834 17.81 36.46 33.35
CA ARG A 834 18.02 37.29 32.15
C ARG A 834 18.21 38.78 32.47
N TYR A 835 17.97 39.18 33.71
CA TYR A 835 18.33 40.46 34.30
C TYR A 835 19.53 40.28 35.22
#